data_AF-A0A968ZW68-F1
#
_entry.id   AF-A0A968ZW68-F1
#
_cell.length_a   1.000
_cell.length_b   1.000
_cell.length_c   1.000
_cell.angle_alpha   90.00
_cell.angle_beta   90.00
_cell.angle_gamma   90.00
#
_symmetry.space_group_name_H-M   'P 1'
#
loop_
_entity.id
_entity.type
_entity.pdbx_description
1 polymer ?
#
loop_
_entity_poly.entity_id
_entity_poly.type
_entity_poly.pdbx_seq_one_letter_code
_entity_poly.pdbx_strand_id
1 'polypeptide(L)'
;MALCASLDLPTLADVVDYHPATASPEAPLTTVLPLLAQAESLCPLTCAVSARSPLALPELDKLKRAADCVVVVSQKEVLGILTQHDVIRLEATWSDLSALRVGEVMTRSPIQITASPQQTLFHVLSLLKQHHIHHLPVLDESGHLAGLVSAESIHQALQPSHFLQWRLVADAMATCVVQALPTASLLAVAQKMHRYQVSCVAITRRQNGQPEGLVTAGDLVQCLQLGCDFAKTSAQTLMSTPPFCTTSATTLWTAHQQMQQHCIHQLLVCDLHGNLQGIVTQTDVLQSMDPTELLSSIQALQQTVEQQNSTLQAMTAALQRQSSQQQQIKAQLKQTEASLAQDVTERKRTELALFASEERWQQLAEKLQLITANAPVCIYEINRSGQVTFANRIDPGIASGQILGNHLSNWFPLRQSHIIESAIAQVFQTHEIRAIAYEIPDSQGTAHAYETQVAPILIDGEVTSAVLIASDVTQRQQAEARLKEQAALIDIATDAILVRSLDDEVIFWSKGAERIYGWSAKAALGQSLNQLLNQKPSPELEAAWKTVLTQGEWQGELQKYTHSGKVLTIESRWTLVRDRAGNPQSILSVDTDITAKRQLEVQFLRAQRLESLGTLASGIAHDLNNLMTPILGIAHLLSILLKDADEKIQELLEIQLSSVRRGTALVKQILSFARGAEGKYTVMQLRHVINEVKALALKRSLNPFRFRLI
;
A
#
# COMPACT_ATOMS: atom_id res chain seq x y z
N MET A 1 -7.82 -22.17 -49.81
CA MET A 1 -6.49 -21.77 -50.29
C MET A 1 -5.83 -20.73 -49.37
N ALA A 2 -6.40 -19.54 -49.16
CA ALA A 2 -5.81 -18.55 -48.24
C ALA A 2 -5.69 -19.02 -46.77
N LEU A 3 -6.56 -19.95 -46.34
CA LEU A 3 -6.53 -20.56 -45.00
C LEU A 3 -5.40 -21.57 -44.77
N CYS A 4 -4.87 -22.24 -45.81
CA CYS A 4 -3.78 -23.21 -45.60
C CYS A 4 -2.42 -22.53 -45.43
N ALA A 5 -2.23 -21.37 -46.07
CA ALA A 5 -1.00 -20.59 -45.99
C ALA A 5 -0.81 -19.88 -44.64
N SER A 6 -1.88 -19.70 -43.84
CA SER A 6 -1.82 -19.05 -42.53
C SER A 6 -1.66 -20.01 -41.35
N LEU A 7 -1.65 -21.33 -41.60
CA LEU A 7 -1.65 -22.39 -40.57
C LEU A 7 -0.38 -23.25 -40.54
N ASP A 8 0.66 -22.92 -41.33
CA ASP A 8 1.90 -23.73 -41.45
C ASP A 8 1.61 -25.24 -41.63
N LEU A 9 0.58 -25.58 -42.40
CA LEU A 9 0.27 -26.98 -42.70
C LEU A 9 1.29 -27.52 -43.72
N PRO A 10 1.78 -28.76 -43.54
CA PRO A 10 2.73 -29.35 -44.47
C PRO A 10 2.12 -29.45 -45.88
N THR A 11 2.97 -29.28 -46.88
CA THR A 11 2.61 -29.36 -48.29
C THR A 11 2.74 -30.78 -48.80
N LEU A 12 2.19 -31.05 -50.01
CA LEU A 12 2.37 -32.35 -50.65
C LEU A 12 3.86 -32.71 -50.76
N ALA A 13 4.72 -31.75 -51.09
CA ALA A 13 6.16 -31.96 -51.25
C ALA A 13 6.85 -32.45 -49.96
N ASP A 14 6.33 -32.10 -48.79
CA ASP A 14 6.88 -32.53 -47.49
C ASP A 14 6.56 -34.01 -47.17
N VAL A 15 5.68 -34.62 -47.96
CA VAL A 15 5.07 -35.93 -47.70
C VAL A 15 5.37 -36.97 -48.79
N VAL A 16 5.85 -36.53 -49.95
CA VAL A 16 6.22 -37.43 -51.06
C VAL A 16 7.50 -38.17 -50.72
N ASP A 17 7.47 -39.51 -50.80
CA ASP A 17 8.68 -40.31 -50.92
C ASP A 17 9.16 -40.27 -52.38
N TYR A 18 10.26 -39.56 -52.61
CA TYR A 18 10.87 -39.38 -53.93
C TYR A 18 11.68 -40.61 -54.40
N HIS A 19 11.83 -41.63 -53.56
CA HIS A 19 12.59 -42.84 -53.87
C HIS A 19 11.79 -44.13 -53.59
N PRO A 20 10.59 -44.29 -54.17
CA PRO A 20 9.80 -45.49 -53.95
C PRO A 20 10.49 -46.73 -54.54
N ALA A 21 10.25 -47.90 -53.93
CA ALA A 21 10.69 -49.16 -54.49
C ALA A 21 9.99 -49.40 -55.84
N THR A 22 10.78 -49.63 -56.90
CA THR A 22 10.26 -49.84 -58.26
C THR A 22 10.70 -51.18 -58.84
N ALA A 23 9.86 -51.76 -59.70
CA ALA A 23 10.17 -52.99 -60.42
C ALA A 23 9.73 -52.91 -61.90
N SER A 24 10.46 -53.63 -62.76
CA SER A 24 10.07 -53.82 -64.17
C SER A 24 8.95 -54.86 -64.26
N PRO A 25 7.97 -54.72 -65.17
CA PRO A 25 6.90 -55.71 -65.36
C PRO A 25 7.44 -57.11 -65.74
N GLU A 26 8.61 -57.18 -66.36
CA GLU A 26 9.27 -58.43 -66.77
C GLU A 26 10.07 -59.10 -65.64
N ALA A 27 10.24 -58.42 -64.50
CA ALA A 27 10.98 -58.97 -63.37
C ALA A 27 10.23 -60.18 -62.78
N PRO A 28 10.92 -61.27 -62.41
CA PRO A 28 10.31 -62.40 -61.73
C PRO A 28 9.88 -61.98 -60.31
N LEU A 29 8.73 -62.48 -59.85
CA LEU A 29 8.15 -62.12 -58.56
C LEU A 29 9.13 -62.37 -57.40
N THR A 30 9.93 -63.44 -57.47
CA THR A 30 10.97 -63.81 -56.50
C THR A 30 12.03 -62.73 -56.27
N THR A 31 12.29 -61.87 -57.26
CA THR A 31 13.24 -60.74 -57.11
C THR A 31 12.64 -59.55 -56.38
N VAL A 32 11.31 -59.45 -56.35
CA VAL A 32 10.57 -58.35 -55.69
C VAL A 32 10.12 -58.73 -54.29
N LEU A 33 9.91 -60.02 -54.01
CA LEU A 33 9.57 -60.51 -52.66
C LEU A 33 10.50 -59.98 -51.56
N PRO A 34 11.83 -59.93 -51.70
CA PRO A 34 12.71 -59.37 -50.67
C PRO A 34 12.46 -57.89 -50.37
N LEU A 35 12.00 -57.11 -51.37
CA LEU A 35 11.66 -55.69 -51.19
C LEU A 35 10.36 -55.50 -50.39
N LEU A 36 9.43 -56.45 -50.49
CA LEU A 36 8.16 -56.48 -49.76
C LEU A 36 8.26 -57.19 -48.39
N ALA A 37 9.26 -58.06 -48.22
CA ALA A 37 9.43 -58.96 -47.07
C ALA A 37 10.29 -58.37 -45.93
N GLN A 38 10.92 -57.22 -46.14
CA GLN A 38 11.56 -56.49 -45.05
C GLN A 38 10.61 -55.43 -44.56
N ALA A 39 9.97 -55.68 -43.42
CA ALA A 39 9.44 -54.72 -42.47
C ALA A 39 9.71 -55.29 -41.08
N GLU A 40 9.74 -54.45 -40.05
CA GLU A 40 10.04 -54.75 -38.65
C GLU A 40 9.07 -55.77 -38.02
N SER A 41 9.02 -57.00 -38.55
CA SER A 41 8.22 -58.08 -38.00
C SER A 41 8.92 -58.66 -36.77
N LEU A 42 8.19 -58.69 -35.67
CA LEU A 42 8.54 -59.40 -34.43
C LEU A 42 8.46 -60.94 -34.60
N CYS A 43 8.69 -61.43 -35.84
CA CYS A 43 8.63 -62.83 -36.19
C CYS A 43 9.79 -63.60 -35.50
N PRO A 44 9.52 -64.70 -34.77
CA PRO A 44 10.57 -65.49 -34.12
C PRO A 44 11.57 -66.13 -35.10
N LEU A 45 11.17 -66.32 -36.37
CA LEU A 45 11.94 -67.02 -37.40
C LEU A 45 13.17 -66.23 -37.89
N THR A 46 13.18 -64.89 -37.75
CA THR A 46 14.34 -64.06 -38.12
C THR A 46 15.53 -64.25 -37.18
N CYS A 47 15.30 -64.58 -35.91
CA CYS A 47 16.37 -64.88 -34.93
C CYS A 47 17.08 -66.21 -35.20
N ALA A 48 16.48 -67.16 -35.93
CA ALA A 48 17.09 -68.47 -36.19
C ALA A 48 17.98 -68.50 -37.44
N VAL A 49 17.78 -67.59 -38.40
CA VAL A 49 18.46 -67.61 -39.71
C VAL A 49 19.73 -66.72 -39.74
N SER A 50 19.90 -65.79 -38.80
CA SER A 50 21.10 -64.94 -38.70
C SER A 50 22.39 -65.69 -38.34
N ALA A 51 22.31 -66.98 -37.96
CA ALA A 51 23.46 -67.78 -37.52
C ALA A 51 24.14 -68.63 -38.63
N ARG A 52 23.66 -68.63 -39.88
CA ARG A 52 24.25 -69.46 -40.95
C ARG A 52 24.27 -68.80 -42.34
N SER A 53 25.08 -67.76 -42.54
CA SER A 53 25.75 -67.49 -43.83
C SER A 53 26.80 -66.38 -43.67
N PRO A 54 28.10 -66.60 -43.97
CA PRO A 54 29.10 -65.56 -44.03
C PRO A 54 29.33 -65.13 -45.49
N LEU A 55 28.56 -64.16 -45.96
CA LEU A 55 28.87 -63.41 -47.18
C LEU A 55 28.75 -61.92 -46.87
N ALA A 56 29.91 -61.30 -46.67
CA ALA A 56 30.06 -59.88 -46.45
C ALA A 56 29.83 -59.09 -47.75
N LEU A 57 28.92 -58.12 -47.73
CA LEU A 57 28.84 -57.01 -48.69
C LEU A 57 28.47 -55.72 -47.95
N PRO A 58 29.27 -54.63 -48.05
CA PRO A 58 29.06 -53.39 -47.32
C PRO A 58 28.22 -52.38 -48.13
N GLU A 59 26.91 -52.61 -48.27
CA GLU A 59 25.96 -51.63 -48.85
C GLU A 59 24.55 -51.69 -48.20
N LEU A 60 24.46 -52.02 -46.91
CA LEU A 60 23.17 -52.23 -46.22
C LEU A 60 22.69 -51.05 -45.35
N ASP A 61 23.42 -49.93 -45.31
CA ASP A 61 23.01 -48.76 -44.51
C ASP A 61 22.10 -47.77 -45.26
N LYS A 62 21.78 -48.02 -46.55
CA LYS A 62 20.84 -47.21 -47.36
C LYS A 62 19.49 -47.89 -47.65
N LEU A 63 19.31 -49.16 -47.27
CA LEU A 63 18.07 -49.94 -47.45
C LEU A 63 17.36 -50.16 -46.10
N LYS A 64 17.06 -49.07 -45.37
CA LYS A 64 16.41 -49.11 -44.05
C LYS A 64 14.92 -48.76 -44.05
N ARG A 65 14.25 -48.80 -45.21
CA ARG A 65 12.78 -48.71 -45.26
C ARG A 65 12.20 -49.89 -46.02
N ALA A 66 11.44 -50.67 -45.27
CA ALA A 66 10.43 -51.56 -45.79
C ALA A 66 9.54 -50.85 -46.80
N ALA A 67 9.33 -51.43 -47.97
CA ALA A 67 8.35 -50.93 -48.89
C ALA A 67 7.04 -51.73 -48.71
N ASP A 68 6.00 -51.10 -48.19
CA ASP A 68 4.64 -51.69 -48.08
C ASP A 68 4.06 -52.05 -49.47
N CYS A 69 4.56 -51.37 -50.50
CA CYS A 69 4.23 -51.64 -51.90
C CYS A 69 5.41 -51.35 -52.82
N VAL A 70 5.42 -52.01 -53.98
CA VAL A 70 6.38 -51.79 -55.07
C VAL A 70 5.62 -51.24 -56.28
N VAL A 71 6.09 -50.11 -56.81
CA VAL A 71 5.50 -49.48 -57.99
C VAL A 71 6.10 -50.11 -59.25
N VAL A 72 5.24 -50.62 -60.13
CA VAL A 72 5.67 -51.26 -61.37
C VAL A 72 5.74 -50.22 -62.48
N VAL A 73 6.94 -50.04 -63.03
CA VAL A 73 7.26 -48.95 -63.95
C VAL A 73 7.87 -49.52 -65.24
N SER A 74 7.42 -49.02 -66.39
CA SER A 74 8.07 -49.26 -67.69
C SER A 74 8.29 -47.92 -68.37
N GLN A 75 9.50 -47.67 -68.87
CA GLN A 75 9.84 -46.40 -69.54
C GLN A 75 9.46 -45.14 -68.72
N LYS A 76 9.55 -45.22 -67.37
CA LYS A 76 9.16 -44.18 -66.39
C LYS A 76 7.64 -43.95 -66.22
N GLU A 77 6.80 -44.68 -66.94
CA GLU A 77 5.34 -44.66 -66.74
C GLU A 77 4.91 -45.69 -65.68
N VAL A 78 3.95 -45.29 -64.84
CA VAL A 78 3.39 -46.15 -63.79
C VAL A 78 2.36 -47.10 -64.39
N LEU A 79 2.71 -48.40 -64.46
CA LEU A 79 1.84 -49.44 -65.01
C LEU A 79 0.97 -50.11 -63.94
N GLY A 80 1.49 -50.23 -62.72
CA GLY A 80 0.84 -50.98 -61.65
C GLY A 80 1.46 -50.77 -60.27
N ILE A 81 0.80 -51.30 -59.25
CA ILE A 81 1.34 -51.41 -57.89
C ILE A 81 1.21 -52.86 -57.45
N LEU A 82 2.23 -53.37 -56.76
CA LEU A 82 2.22 -54.66 -56.10
C LEU A 82 2.34 -54.48 -54.59
N THR A 83 1.39 -55.02 -53.84
CA THR A 83 1.36 -54.94 -52.36
C THR A 83 1.60 -56.30 -51.71
N GLN A 84 1.87 -56.33 -50.41
CA GLN A 84 1.92 -57.59 -49.64
C GLN A 84 0.62 -58.41 -49.76
N HIS A 85 -0.54 -57.74 -49.81
CA HIS A 85 -1.83 -58.40 -49.94
C HIS A 85 -2.01 -59.10 -51.30
N ASP A 86 -1.44 -58.54 -52.37
CA ASP A 86 -1.42 -59.20 -53.69
C ASP A 86 -0.61 -60.49 -53.65
N VAL A 87 0.54 -60.50 -52.95
CA VAL A 87 1.37 -61.69 -52.77
C VAL A 87 0.63 -62.79 -51.98
N ILE A 88 -0.03 -62.42 -50.88
CA ILE A 88 -0.80 -63.36 -50.06
C ILE A 88 -2.00 -63.92 -50.81
N ARG A 89 -2.68 -63.10 -51.62
CA ARG A 89 -3.75 -63.56 -52.51
C ARG A 89 -3.24 -64.66 -53.43
N LEU A 90 -2.04 -64.50 -53.99
CA LEU A 90 -1.45 -65.50 -54.88
C LEU A 90 -1.10 -66.78 -54.12
N GLU A 91 -0.45 -66.72 -52.96
CA GLU A 91 -0.19 -67.91 -52.13
C GLU A 91 -1.47 -68.66 -51.71
N ALA A 92 -2.55 -67.91 -51.41
CA ALA A 92 -3.82 -68.51 -51.05
C ALA A 92 -4.50 -69.26 -52.20
N THR A 93 -4.11 -68.99 -53.45
CA THR A 93 -4.78 -69.46 -54.68
C THR A 93 -3.90 -70.28 -55.63
N TRP A 94 -2.59 -70.09 -55.64
CA TRP A 94 -1.60 -70.67 -56.54
C TRP A 94 -0.51 -71.40 -55.76
N SER A 95 0.01 -72.50 -56.31
CA SER A 95 0.95 -73.39 -55.60
C SER A 95 2.42 -73.16 -55.91
N ASP A 96 2.75 -72.36 -56.94
CA ASP A 96 4.14 -72.06 -57.32
C ASP A 96 4.27 -70.61 -57.80
N LEU A 97 4.85 -69.76 -56.95
CA LEU A 97 5.11 -68.34 -57.25
C LEU A 97 6.42 -68.11 -58.01
N SER A 98 7.28 -69.13 -58.13
CA SER A 98 8.64 -68.95 -58.68
C SER A 98 8.65 -68.64 -60.18
N ALA A 99 7.59 -69.02 -60.90
CA ALA A 99 7.46 -68.84 -62.34
C ALA A 99 6.74 -67.55 -62.76
N LEU A 100 6.14 -66.80 -61.82
CA LEU A 100 5.31 -65.63 -62.13
C LEU A 100 6.13 -64.35 -62.32
N ARG A 101 5.69 -63.48 -63.22
CA ARG A 101 6.26 -62.14 -63.43
C ARG A 101 5.44 -61.07 -62.73
N VAL A 102 6.09 -60.00 -62.31
CA VAL A 102 5.46 -58.89 -61.58
C VAL A 102 4.31 -58.26 -62.38
N GLY A 103 4.47 -58.09 -63.70
CA GLY A 103 3.43 -57.52 -64.57
C GLY A 103 2.16 -58.38 -64.73
N GLU A 104 2.24 -59.67 -64.40
CA GLU A 104 1.10 -60.59 -64.45
C GLU A 104 0.26 -60.52 -63.18
N VAL A 105 0.87 -60.09 -62.07
CA VAL A 105 0.26 -60.14 -60.73
C VAL A 105 -0.02 -58.77 -60.12
N MET A 106 0.56 -57.70 -60.68
CA MET A 106 0.35 -56.32 -60.22
C MET A 106 -1.11 -55.87 -60.36
N THR A 107 -1.53 -54.97 -59.47
CA THR A 107 -2.76 -54.21 -59.65
C THR A 107 -2.54 -53.18 -60.76
N ARG A 108 -3.23 -53.35 -61.88
CA ARG A 108 -3.11 -52.49 -63.07
C ARG A 108 -3.85 -51.16 -62.87
N SER A 109 -3.33 -50.10 -63.47
CA SER A 109 -3.95 -48.77 -63.46
C SER A 109 -4.23 -48.25 -62.04
N PRO A 110 -3.20 -48.06 -61.20
CA PRO A 110 -3.38 -47.49 -59.87
C PRO A 110 -3.92 -46.06 -60.00
N ILE A 111 -4.62 -45.60 -58.97
CA ILE A 111 -5.02 -44.19 -58.88
C ILE A 111 -3.74 -43.38 -58.68
N GLN A 112 -3.59 -42.28 -59.41
CA GLN A 112 -2.37 -41.47 -59.45
C GLN A 112 -2.74 -40.00 -59.21
N ILE A 113 -1.77 -39.20 -58.75
CA ILE A 113 -1.94 -37.76 -58.60
C ILE A 113 -0.77 -37.01 -59.27
N THR A 114 -1.06 -36.02 -60.09
CA THR A 114 -0.01 -35.15 -60.66
C THR A 114 0.35 -34.08 -59.64
N ALA A 115 1.62 -33.96 -59.27
CA ALA A 115 2.08 -32.95 -58.32
C ALA A 115 1.73 -31.54 -58.81
N SER A 116 0.89 -30.82 -58.07
CA SER A 116 0.57 -29.42 -58.34
C SER A 116 0.74 -28.57 -57.09
N PRO A 117 1.26 -27.33 -57.20
CA PRO A 117 1.42 -26.41 -56.07
C PRO A 117 0.10 -26.01 -55.40
N GLN A 118 -1.06 -26.30 -56.00
CA GLN A 118 -2.37 -26.02 -55.42
C GLN A 118 -2.97 -27.21 -54.65
N GLN A 119 -2.34 -28.39 -54.70
CA GLN A 119 -2.83 -29.57 -54.01
C GLN A 119 -2.58 -29.48 -52.51
N THR A 120 -3.63 -29.72 -51.74
CA THR A 120 -3.55 -29.76 -50.28
C THR A 120 -3.47 -31.20 -49.80
N LEU A 121 -2.79 -31.45 -48.68
CA LEU A 121 -2.75 -32.78 -48.06
C LEU A 121 -4.14 -33.35 -47.77
N PHE A 122 -5.12 -32.48 -47.47
CA PHE A 122 -6.51 -32.88 -47.28
C PHE A 122 -7.17 -33.46 -48.55
N HIS A 123 -6.81 -32.96 -49.73
CA HIS A 123 -7.28 -33.55 -50.99
C HIS A 123 -6.70 -34.95 -51.19
N VAL A 124 -5.41 -35.13 -50.89
CA VAL A 124 -4.75 -36.44 -50.96
C VAL A 124 -5.34 -37.43 -49.96
N LEU A 125 -5.58 -37.01 -48.72
CA LEU A 125 -6.29 -37.81 -47.71
C LEU A 125 -7.70 -38.21 -48.17
N SER A 126 -8.44 -37.28 -48.79
CA SER A 126 -9.76 -37.57 -49.33
C SER A 126 -9.72 -38.64 -50.43
N LEU A 127 -8.71 -38.60 -51.31
CA LEU A 127 -8.53 -39.60 -52.38
C LEU A 127 -8.19 -40.98 -51.81
N LEU A 128 -7.25 -41.04 -50.86
CA LEU A 128 -6.91 -42.30 -50.17
C LEU A 128 -8.15 -42.91 -49.49
N LYS A 129 -8.95 -42.09 -48.80
CA LYS A 129 -10.19 -42.51 -48.11
C LYS A 129 -11.27 -42.95 -49.09
N GLN A 130 -11.55 -42.16 -50.13
CA GLN A 130 -12.62 -42.42 -51.11
C GLN A 130 -12.39 -43.72 -51.87
N HIS A 131 -11.13 -44.03 -52.19
CA HIS A 131 -10.77 -45.20 -52.99
C HIS A 131 -10.28 -46.38 -52.16
N HIS A 132 -10.27 -46.28 -50.83
CA HIS A 132 -9.80 -47.33 -49.92
C HIS A 132 -8.40 -47.85 -50.28
N ILE A 133 -7.48 -46.94 -50.60
CA ILE A 133 -6.09 -47.24 -50.95
C ILE A 133 -5.13 -46.63 -49.93
N HIS A 134 -3.97 -47.25 -49.75
CA HIS A 134 -2.95 -46.81 -48.79
C HIS A 134 -1.76 -46.10 -49.43
N HIS A 135 -1.58 -46.27 -50.74
CA HIS A 135 -0.44 -45.74 -51.50
C HIS A 135 -0.94 -45.08 -52.78
N LEU A 136 -0.40 -43.90 -53.07
CA LEU A 136 -0.77 -43.09 -54.22
C LEU A 136 0.50 -42.62 -54.95
N PRO A 137 0.76 -43.15 -56.16
CA PRO A 137 1.86 -42.68 -56.99
C PRO A 137 1.65 -41.22 -57.40
N VAL A 138 2.70 -40.44 -57.22
CA VAL A 138 2.75 -39.03 -57.60
C VAL A 138 3.49 -38.93 -58.92
N LEU A 139 2.87 -38.24 -59.88
CA LEU A 139 3.44 -37.98 -61.20
C LEU A 139 4.00 -36.56 -61.28
N ASP A 140 5.04 -36.40 -62.08
CA ASP A 140 5.50 -35.07 -62.50
C ASP A 140 4.59 -34.49 -63.61
N GLU A 141 4.85 -33.24 -64.00
CA GLU A 141 4.10 -32.56 -65.07
C GLU A 141 4.20 -33.26 -66.44
N SER A 142 5.19 -34.14 -66.61
CA SER A 142 5.37 -34.95 -67.82
C SER A 142 4.70 -36.33 -67.75
N GLY A 143 4.02 -36.65 -66.65
CA GLY A 143 3.30 -37.92 -66.46
C GLY A 143 4.17 -39.09 -65.99
N HIS A 144 5.43 -38.84 -65.63
CA HIS A 144 6.33 -39.88 -65.10
C HIS A 144 6.24 -39.97 -63.57
N LEU A 145 6.63 -41.12 -63.02
CA LEU A 145 6.70 -41.30 -61.56
C LEU A 145 7.68 -40.29 -60.92
N ALA A 146 7.14 -39.36 -60.14
CA ALA A 146 7.90 -38.43 -59.31
C ALA A 146 8.14 -38.95 -57.90
N GLY A 147 7.20 -39.75 -57.37
CA GLY A 147 7.31 -40.34 -56.03
C GLY A 147 6.07 -41.10 -55.60
N LEU A 148 5.99 -41.43 -54.32
CA LEU A 148 4.86 -42.15 -53.72
C LEU A 148 4.43 -41.45 -52.44
N VAL A 149 3.12 -41.30 -52.26
CA VAL A 149 2.54 -40.86 -50.98
C VAL A 149 1.85 -42.03 -50.33
N SER A 150 2.11 -42.27 -49.05
CA SER A 150 1.43 -43.28 -48.25
C SER A 150 0.59 -42.63 -47.16
N ALA A 151 -0.37 -43.38 -46.63
CA ALA A 151 -1.12 -42.95 -45.46
C ALA A 151 -0.16 -42.64 -44.27
N GLU A 152 0.93 -43.41 -44.14
CA GLU A 152 2.01 -43.21 -43.17
C GLU A 152 2.73 -41.87 -43.37
N SER A 153 3.15 -41.55 -44.59
CA SER A 153 3.91 -40.31 -44.82
C SER A 153 3.06 -39.08 -44.51
N ILE A 154 1.76 -39.12 -44.82
CA ILE A 154 0.81 -38.06 -44.46
C ILE A 154 0.64 -37.98 -42.94
N HIS A 155 0.52 -39.13 -42.28
CA HIS A 155 0.42 -39.19 -40.82
C HIS A 155 1.61 -38.50 -40.14
N GLN A 156 2.84 -38.82 -40.56
CA GLN A 156 4.07 -38.29 -39.97
C GLN A 156 4.17 -36.77 -40.09
N ALA A 157 3.73 -36.22 -41.23
CA ALA A 157 3.76 -34.79 -41.47
C ALA A 157 2.68 -34.04 -40.69
N LEU A 158 1.46 -34.58 -40.58
CA LEU A 158 0.34 -33.89 -39.94
C LEU A 158 0.43 -33.79 -38.40
N GLN A 159 1.39 -34.47 -37.75
CA GLN A 159 1.68 -34.40 -36.29
C GLN A 159 0.41 -34.15 -35.44
N PRO A 160 -0.47 -35.15 -35.29
CA PRO A 160 -1.87 -34.95 -34.91
C PRO A 160 -2.08 -34.83 -33.39
N SER A 161 -1.22 -34.05 -32.72
CA SER A 161 -1.11 -34.02 -31.26
C SER A 161 -2.34 -33.50 -30.55
N HIS A 162 -3.07 -32.54 -31.11
CA HIS A 162 -4.19 -31.92 -30.40
C HIS A 162 -5.56 -32.54 -30.69
N PHE A 163 -5.80 -33.14 -31.87
CA PHE A 163 -7.13 -33.67 -32.22
C PHE A 163 -7.36 -35.09 -31.70
N LEU A 164 -6.34 -35.96 -31.79
CA LEU A 164 -6.43 -37.34 -31.31
C LEU A 164 -6.49 -37.44 -29.77
N GLN A 165 -6.19 -36.35 -29.05
CA GLN A 165 -6.34 -36.28 -27.60
C GLN A 165 -7.81 -36.32 -27.15
N TRP A 166 -8.75 -35.90 -28.01
CA TRP A 166 -10.16 -35.75 -27.64
C TRP A 166 -11.09 -36.85 -28.21
N ARG A 167 -10.56 -37.80 -28.99
CA ARG A 167 -11.30 -38.97 -29.49
C ARG A 167 -10.85 -40.26 -28.82
N LEU A 168 -11.78 -41.16 -28.56
CA LEU A 168 -11.50 -42.45 -27.91
C LEU A 168 -11.30 -43.55 -28.95
N VAL A 169 -10.56 -44.61 -28.56
CA VAL A 169 -10.41 -45.83 -29.38
C VAL A 169 -11.76 -46.45 -29.71
N ALA A 170 -12.72 -46.38 -28.78
CA ALA A 170 -14.10 -46.82 -29.01
C ALA A 170 -14.77 -46.19 -30.24
N ASP A 171 -14.41 -44.95 -30.58
CA ASP A 171 -15.04 -44.18 -31.65
C ASP A 171 -14.53 -44.56 -33.06
N ALA A 172 -13.39 -45.26 -33.13
CA ALA A 172 -12.73 -45.60 -34.40
C ALA A 172 -12.39 -47.09 -34.56
N MET A 173 -12.41 -47.90 -33.50
CA MET A 173 -12.04 -49.32 -33.58
C MET A 173 -13.01 -50.14 -34.45
N ALA A 174 -12.47 -51.13 -35.18
CA ALA A 174 -13.27 -52.16 -35.80
C ALA A 174 -13.62 -53.25 -34.76
N THR A 175 -14.92 -53.49 -34.58
CA THR A 175 -15.44 -54.44 -33.56
C THR A 175 -15.46 -55.90 -34.03
N CYS A 176 -15.27 -56.15 -35.34
CA CYS A 176 -15.24 -57.49 -35.91
C CYS A 176 -13.80 -57.91 -36.24
N VAL A 177 -13.17 -58.68 -35.35
CA VAL A 177 -11.78 -59.15 -35.55
C VAL A 177 -11.76 -60.58 -36.08
N VAL A 178 -11.08 -60.78 -37.21
CA VAL A 178 -10.88 -62.10 -37.81
C VAL A 178 -9.91 -62.92 -36.97
N GLN A 179 -10.31 -64.15 -36.60
CA GLN A 179 -9.58 -65.00 -35.66
C GLN A 179 -9.18 -66.36 -36.27
N ALA A 180 -8.05 -66.92 -35.81
CA ALA A 180 -7.62 -68.28 -36.12
C ALA A 180 -7.07 -69.00 -34.87
N LEU A 181 -7.10 -70.34 -34.88
CA LEU A 181 -6.52 -71.15 -33.80
C LEU A 181 -4.98 -71.15 -33.91
N PRO A 182 -4.25 -71.29 -32.78
CA PRO A 182 -2.78 -71.38 -32.80
C PRO A 182 -2.24 -72.52 -33.69
N THR A 183 -3.02 -73.60 -33.81
CA THR A 183 -2.69 -74.79 -34.62
C THR A 183 -3.11 -74.66 -36.09
N ALA A 184 -3.78 -73.59 -36.50
CA ALA A 184 -4.17 -73.39 -37.89
C ALA A 184 -2.92 -73.25 -38.78
N SER A 185 -2.96 -73.79 -40.00
CA SER A 185 -1.85 -73.63 -40.95
C SER A 185 -1.76 -72.18 -41.45
N LEU A 186 -0.56 -71.74 -41.84
CA LEU A 186 -0.37 -70.42 -42.44
C LEU A 186 -1.19 -70.24 -43.73
N LEU A 187 -1.41 -71.31 -44.50
CA LEU A 187 -2.31 -71.30 -45.66
C LEU A 187 -3.76 -70.94 -45.25
N ALA A 188 -4.26 -71.51 -44.16
CA ALA A 188 -5.60 -71.19 -43.66
C ALA A 188 -5.68 -69.74 -43.13
N VAL A 189 -4.60 -69.21 -42.56
CA VAL A 189 -4.50 -67.81 -42.16
C VAL A 189 -4.49 -66.88 -43.38
N ALA A 190 -3.67 -67.19 -44.40
CA ALA A 190 -3.61 -66.46 -45.67
C ALA A 190 -4.98 -66.43 -46.39
N GLN A 191 -5.68 -67.58 -46.44
CA GLN A 191 -7.02 -67.68 -46.99
C GLN A 191 -8.05 -66.85 -46.22
N LYS A 192 -7.95 -66.79 -44.88
CA LYS A 192 -8.81 -65.93 -44.06
C LYS A 192 -8.52 -64.45 -44.29
N MET A 193 -7.25 -64.04 -44.34
CA MET A 193 -6.86 -62.66 -44.68
C MET A 193 -7.43 -62.25 -46.04
N HIS A 194 -7.27 -63.10 -47.06
CA HIS A 194 -7.79 -62.82 -48.39
C HIS A 194 -9.33 -62.75 -48.43
N ARG A 195 -10.01 -63.74 -47.82
CA ARG A 195 -11.48 -63.84 -47.84
C ARG A 195 -12.14 -62.67 -47.13
N TYR A 196 -11.58 -62.22 -46.01
CA TYR A 196 -12.13 -61.14 -45.20
C TYR A 196 -11.50 -59.78 -45.50
N GLN A 197 -10.55 -59.71 -46.45
CA GLN A 197 -9.83 -58.50 -46.85
C GLN A 197 -9.21 -57.76 -45.65
N VAL A 198 -8.59 -58.52 -44.73
CA VAL A 198 -7.92 -57.97 -43.54
C VAL A 198 -6.41 -58.12 -43.64
N SER A 199 -5.67 -57.13 -43.12
CA SER A 199 -4.21 -57.12 -43.09
C SER A 199 -3.62 -57.99 -41.98
N CYS A 200 -4.43 -58.40 -40.99
CA CYS A 200 -4.00 -59.23 -39.88
C CYS A 200 -5.10 -60.17 -39.37
N VAL A 201 -4.68 -61.24 -38.70
CA VAL A 201 -5.56 -62.23 -38.07
C VAL A 201 -5.11 -62.44 -36.63
N ALA A 202 -6.03 -62.24 -35.68
CA ALA A 202 -5.77 -62.50 -34.27
C ALA A 202 -5.77 -64.01 -33.99
N ILE A 203 -4.79 -64.49 -33.22
CA ILE A 203 -4.68 -65.89 -32.85
C ILE A 203 -5.25 -66.08 -31.45
N THR A 204 -6.32 -66.87 -31.34
CA THR A 204 -7.06 -67.09 -30.09
C THR A 204 -7.37 -68.58 -29.92
N ARG A 205 -7.27 -69.12 -28.69
CA ARG A 205 -7.70 -70.50 -28.39
C ARG A 205 -9.21 -70.68 -28.34
N ARG A 206 -9.92 -69.62 -27.98
CA ARG A 206 -11.39 -69.55 -27.93
C ARG A 206 -11.83 -68.30 -28.67
N GLN A 207 -12.94 -68.39 -29.38
CA GLN A 207 -13.52 -67.23 -30.07
C GLN A 207 -13.79 -66.11 -29.06
N ASN A 208 -13.30 -64.90 -29.37
CA ASN A 208 -13.34 -63.71 -28.50
C ASN A 208 -12.69 -63.91 -27.12
N GLY A 209 -11.81 -64.91 -26.96
CA GLY A 209 -11.00 -65.08 -25.76
C GLY A 209 -9.76 -64.18 -25.77
N GLN A 210 -8.85 -64.43 -24.83
CA GLN A 210 -7.57 -63.75 -24.76
C GLN A 210 -6.73 -64.01 -26.03
N PRO A 211 -6.23 -62.97 -26.71
CA PRO A 211 -5.39 -63.14 -27.88
C PRO A 211 -4.01 -63.66 -27.47
N GLU A 212 -3.60 -64.77 -28.05
CA GLU A 212 -2.29 -65.40 -27.79
C GLU A 212 -1.21 -64.85 -28.73
N GLY A 213 -1.61 -64.35 -29.90
CA GLY A 213 -0.72 -63.67 -30.83
C GLY A 213 -1.44 -63.01 -31.98
N LEU A 214 -0.66 -62.39 -32.86
CA LEU A 214 -1.14 -61.74 -34.08
C LEU A 214 -0.28 -62.19 -35.26
N VAL A 215 -0.91 -62.51 -36.39
CA VAL A 215 -0.21 -62.77 -37.66
C VAL A 215 -0.62 -61.68 -38.65
N THR A 216 0.37 -61.05 -39.27
CA THR A 216 0.17 -59.97 -40.24
C THR A 216 0.51 -60.43 -41.66
N ALA A 217 0.11 -59.63 -42.65
CA ALA A 217 0.47 -59.84 -44.04
C ALA A 217 2.00 -59.90 -44.24
N GLY A 218 2.74 -58.96 -43.61
CA GLY A 218 4.20 -58.92 -43.65
C GLY A 218 4.85 -60.20 -43.09
N ASP A 219 4.32 -60.73 -41.98
CA ASP A 219 4.83 -61.97 -41.38
C ASP A 219 4.73 -63.15 -42.36
N LEU A 220 3.61 -63.25 -43.09
CA LEU A 220 3.41 -64.30 -44.10
C LEU A 220 4.38 -64.14 -45.27
N VAL A 221 4.51 -62.92 -45.82
CA VAL A 221 5.43 -62.63 -46.93
C VAL A 221 6.89 -62.90 -46.52
N GLN A 222 7.25 -62.61 -45.27
CA GLN A 222 8.56 -62.96 -44.75
C GLN A 222 8.77 -64.46 -44.61
N CYS A 223 7.78 -65.21 -44.11
CA CYS A 223 7.87 -66.68 -44.06
C CYS A 223 8.02 -67.28 -45.47
N LEU A 224 7.32 -66.71 -46.46
CA LEU A 224 7.45 -67.10 -47.87
C LEU A 224 8.89 -66.89 -48.38
N GLN A 225 9.51 -65.75 -48.07
CA GLN A 225 10.92 -65.49 -48.42
C GLN A 225 11.87 -66.50 -47.77
N LEU A 226 11.58 -66.92 -46.53
CA LEU A 226 12.36 -67.93 -45.80
C LEU A 226 12.11 -69.37 -46.29
N GLY A 227 11.24 -69.56 -47.29
CA GLY A 227 10.92 -70.88 -47.86
C GLY A 227 10.01 -71.73 -46.98
N CYS A 228 9.19 -71.10 -46.12
CA CYS A 228 8.22 -71.82 -45.29
C CYS A 228 7.17 -72.54 -46.14
N ASP A 229 6.84 -73.79 -45.78
CA ASP A 229 5.68 -74.49 -46.33
C ASP A 229 4.41 -74.03 -45.57
N PHE A 230 3.57 -73.23 -46.22
CA PHE A 230 2.37 -72.65 -45.62
C PHE A 230 1.33 -73.69 -45.21
N ALA A 231 1.31 -74.87 -45.85
CA ALA A 231 0.38 -75.93 -45.52
C ALA A 231 0.79 -76.68 -44.25
N LYS A 232 2.10 -76.77 -43.96
CA LYS A 232 2.63 -77.52 -42.81
C LYS A 232 2.99 -76.65 -41.61
N THR A 233 3.27 -75.37 -41.83
CA THR A 233 3.65 -74.43 -40.75
C THR A 233 2.42 -73.92 -40.03
N SER A 234 2.41 -73.98 -38.70
CA SER A 234 1.30 -73.50 -37.87
C SER A 234 1.42 -72.01 -37.54
N ALA A 235 0.29 -71.33 -37.34
CA ALA A 235 0.21 -69.92 -36.99
C ALA A 235 0.99 -69.56 -35.72
N GLN A 236 0.99 -70.43 -34.70
CA GLN A 236 1.77 -70.24 -33.46
C GLN A 236 3.28 -70.17 -33.67
N THR A 237 3.80 -70.69 -34.78
CA THR A 237 5.22 -70.67 -35.11
C THR A 237 5.67 -69.30 -35.62
N LEU A 238 4.74 -68.54 -36.19
CA LEU A 238 5.00 -67.25 -36.84
C LEU A 238 4.48 -66.06 -36.02
N MET A 239 3.38 -66.23 -35.29
CA MET A 239 2.67 -65.13 -34.63
C MET A 239 3.55 -64.34 -33.66
N SER A 240 3.30 -63.03 -33.59
CA SER A 240 3.89 -62.17 -32.57
C SER A 240 3.27 -62.46 -31.21
N THR A 241 4.08 -62.80 -30.20
CA THR A 241 3.63 -63.12 -28.83
C THR A 241 4.45 -62.40 -27.75
N PRO A 242 3.83 -61.76 -26.74
CA PRO A 242 2.40 -61.48 -26.61
C PRO A 242 1.94 -60.36 -27.57
N PRO A 243 0.67 -60.33 -28.00
CA PRO A 243 0.17 -59.26 -28.86
C PRO A 243 -0.01 -57.96 -28.07
N PHE A 244 0.33 -56.82 -28.69
CA PHE A 244 0.11 -55.51 -28.09
C PHE A 244 -1.39 -55.19 -28.04
N CYS A 245 -1.88 -54.89 -26.83
CA CYS A 245 -3.30 -54.65 -26.58
C CYS A 245 -3.52 -53.26 -25.95
N THR A 246 -4.62 -52.60 -26.31
CA THR A 246 -5.12 -51.35 -25.71
C THR A 246 -6.58 -51.53 -25.25
N THR A 247 -7.17 -50.52 -24.63
CA THR A 247 -8.58 -50.57 -24.17
C THR A 247 -9.45 -49.62 -24.98
N SER A 248 -10.75 -49.85 -25.05
CA SER A 248 -11.67 -48.96 -25.81
C SER A 248 -11.78 -47.54 -25.23
N ALA A 249 -11.41 -47.36 -23.94
CA ALA A 249 -11.47 -46.09 -23.24
C ALA A 249 -10.19 -45.23 -23.37
N THR A 250 -9.13 -45.72 -24.01
CA THR A 250 -7.92 -44.92 -24.26
C THR A 250 -8.18 -43.92 -25.37
N THR A 251 -7.41 -42.82 -25.38
CA THR A 251 -7.51 -41.83 -26.47
C THR A 251 -6.80 -42.37 -27.71
N LEU A 252 -7.27 -41.96 -28.90
CA LEU A 252 -6.60 -42.31 -30.15
C LEU A 252 -5.15 -41.82 -30.18
N TRP A 253 -4.82 -40.73 -29.47
CA TRP A 253 -3.45 -40.27 -29.31
C TRP A 253 -2.58 -41.31 -28.59
N THR A 254 -3.06 -41.86 -27.47
CA THR A 254 -2.29 -42.87 -26.72
C THR A 254 -2.14 -44.17 -27.51
N ALA A 255 -3.18 -44.62 -28.21
CA ALA A 255 -3.09 -45.78 -29.10
C ALA A 255 -2.10 -45.53 -30.25
N HIS A 256 -2.14 -44.34 -30.85
CA HIS A 256 -1.21 -43.94 -31.88
C HIS A 256 0.25 -43.89 -31.39
N GLN A 257 0.49 -43.35 -30.19
CA GLN A 257 1.81 -43.32 -29.58
C GLN A 257 2.35 -44.73 -29.32
N GLN A 258 1.50 -45.67 -28.87
CA GLN A 258 1.88 -47.07 -28.71
C GLN A 258 2.25 -47.73 -30.05
N MET A 259 1.49 -47.45 -31.11
CA MET A 259 1.82 -47.91 -32.46
C MET A 259 3.21 -47.43 -32.91
N GLN A 260 3.51 -46.14 -32.73
CA GLN A 260 4.83 -45.58 -33.07
C GLN A 260 5.96 -46.14 -32.21
N GLN A 261 5.76 -46.24 -30.89
CA GLN A 261 6.78 -46.72 -29.95
C GLN A 261 7.19 -48.16 -30.21
N HIS A 262 6.24 -48.99 -30.64
CA HIS A 262 6.46 -50.41 -30.91
C HIS A 262 6.68 -50.71 -32.40
N CYS A 263 6.70 -49.69 -33.26
CA CYS A 263 6.78 -49.84 -34.71
C CYS A 263 5.76 -50.83 -35.28
N ILE A 264 4.50 -50.72 -34.84
CA ILE A 264 3.39 -51.57 -35.28
C ILE A 264 2.27 -50.72 -35.87
N HIS A 265 1.57 -51.24 -36.89
CA HIS A 265 0.51 -50.50 -37.57
C HIS A 265 -0.90 -50.77 -37.01
N GLN A 266 -1.01 -51.63 -35.98
CA GLN A 266 -2.30 -52.06 -35.43
C GLN A 266 -2.17 -52.52 -33.97
N LEU A 267 -3.25 -52.33 -33.21
CA LEU A 267 -3.39 -52.73 -31.81
C LEU A 267 -4.68 -53.52 -31.63
N LEU A 268 -4.60 -54.63 -30.89
CA LEU A 268 -5.80 -55.35 -30.46
C LEU A 268 -6.47 -54.57 -29.32
N VAL A 269 -7.78 -54.40 -29.37
CA VAL A 269 -8.54 -53.78 -28.29
C VAL A 269 -9.11 -54.89 -27.41
N CYS A 270 -8.74 -54.90 -26.14
CA CYS A 270 -9.19 -55.89 -25.18
C CYS A 270 -10.02 -55.25 -24.06
N ASP A 271 -10.91 -56.05 -23.47
CA ASP A 271 -11.63 -55.68 -22.25
C ASP A 271 -10.72 -55.73 -21.00
N LEU A 272 -11.27 -55.35 -19.85
CA LEU A 272 -10.56 -55.41 -18.57
C LEU A 272 -10.19 -56.84 -18.13
N HIS A 273 -10.78 -57.86 -18.75
CA HIS A 273 -10.50 -59.28 -18.52
C HIS A 273 -9.49 -59.85 -19.52
N GLY A 274 -8.98 -59.02 -20.46
CA GLY A 274 -8.03 -59.42 -21.50
C GLY A 274 -8.66 -60.11 -22.71
N ASN A 275 -9.99 -60.12 -22.83
CA ASN A 275 -10.69 -60.70 -23.98
C ASN A 275 -10.71 -59.72 -25.16
N LEU A 276 -10.59 -60.27 -26.37
CA LEU A 276 -10.59 -59.49 -27.60
C LEU A 276 -11.97 -58.83 -27.87
N GLN A 277 -12.00 -57.49 -27.95
CA GLN A 277 -13.17 -56.68 -28.30
C GLN A 277 -13.10 -56.07 -29.70
N GLY A 278 -11.91 -55.74 -30.18
CA GLY A 278 -11.76 -55.02 -31.43
C GLY A 278 -10.31 -54.94 -31.90
N ILE A 279 -10.10 -54.22 -33.00
CA ILE A 279 -8.79 -53.85 -33.50
C ILE A 279 -8.83 -52.39 -33.93
N VAL A 280 -7.76 -51.65 -33.66
CA VAL A 280 -7.57 -50.31 -34.18
C VAL A 280 -6.30 -50.31 -35.02
N THR A 281 -6.41 -49.83 -36.26
CA THR A 281 -5.30 -49.69 -37.19
C THR A 281 -4.90 -48.23 -37.34
N GLN A 282 -3.71 -47.99 -37.88
CA GLN A 282 -3.26 -46.65 -38.21
C GLN A 282 -4.17 -45.94 -39.24
N THR A 283 -4.83 -46.71 -40.11
CA THR A 283 -5.80 -46.17 -41.06
C THR A 283 -7.06 -45.67 -40.35
N ASP A 284 -7.51 -46.37 -39.31
CA ASP A 284 -8.67 -45.95 -38.51
C ASP A 284 -8.38 -44.63 -37.74
N VAL A 285 -7.15 -44.50 -37.22
CA VAL A 285 -6.68 -43.25 -36.59
C VAL A 285 -6.69 -42.09 -37.59
N LEU A 286 -6.19 -42.30 -38.82
CA LEU A 286 -6.19 -41.30 -39.88
C LEU A 286 -7.61 -40.94 -40.36
N GLN A 287 -8.49 -41.92 -40.51
CA GLN A 287 -9.86 -41.69 -40.96
C GLN A 287 -10.72 -40.93 -39.94
N SER A 288 -10.32 -40.94 -38.66
CA SER A 288 -10.96 -40.15 -37.61
C SER A 288 -10.74 -38.63 -37.76
N MET A 289 -9.73 -38.22 -38.54
CA MET A 289 -9.45 -36.81 -38.85
C MET A 289 -10.28 -36.38 -40.08
N ASP A 290 -11.50 -35.88 -39.88
CA ASP A 290 -12.29 -35.34 -40.99
C ASP A 290 -11.79 -33.93 -41.38
N PRO A 291 -11.27 -33.73 -42.61
CA PRO A 291 -10.79 -32.43 -43.08
C PRO A 291 -11.86 -31.33 -43.04
N THR A 292 -13.14 -31.69 -43.23
CA THR A 292 -14.24 -30.74 -43.33
C THR A 292 -14.63 -30.16 -41.97
N GLU A 293 -14.64 -30.97 -40.92
CA GLU A 293 -14.89 -30.52 -39.54
C GLU A 293 -13.79 -29.58 -39.04
N LEU A 294 -12.52 -29.88 -39.36
CA LEU A 294 -11.36 -29.08 -38.97
C LEU A 294 -11.36 -27.69 -39.62
N LEU A 295 -11.61 -27.61 -40.92
CA LEU A 295 -11.65 -26.33 -41.65
C LEU A 295 -12.79 -25.42 -41.17
N SER A 296 -13.96 -26.00 -40.84
CA SER A 296 -15.11 -25.23 -40.35
C SER A 296 -14.87 -24.61 -38.97
N SER A 297 -14.23 -25.37 -38.06
CA SER A 297 -13.93 -24.92 -36.70
C SER A 297 -12.90 -23.79 -36.68
N ILE A 298 -11.87 -23.88 -37.54
CA ILE A 298 -10.84 -22.85 -37.63
C ILE A 298 -11.40 -21.54 -38.21
N GLN A 299 -12.26 -21.63 -39.23
CA GLN A 299 -12.92 -20.45 -39.81
C GLN A 299 -13.79 -19.70 -38.79
N ALA A 300 -14.57 -20.44 -37.98
CA ALA A 300 -15.42 -19.84 -36.95
C ALA A 300 -14.59 -19.11 -35.86
N LEU A 301 -13.47 -19.71 -35.44
CA LEU A 301 -12.57 -19.09 -34.47
C LEU A 301 -11.91 -17.83 -35.01
N GLN A 302 -11.44 -17.84 -36.26
CA GLN A 302 -10.83 -16.67 -36.89
C GLN A 302 -11.80 -15.49 -37.01
N GLN A 303 -13.04 -15.74 -37.44
CA GLN A 303 -14.08 -14.72 -37.48
C GLN A 303 -14.34 -14.11 -36.10
N THR A 304 -14.38 -14.95 -35.06
CA THR A 304 -14.59 -14.49 -33.69
C THR A 304 -13.46 -13.60 -33.20
N VAL A 305 -12.20 -13.97 -33.47
CA VAL A 305 -11.02 -13.17 -33.08
C VAL A 305 -11.00 -11.82 -33.80
N GLU A 306 -11.30 -11.80 -35.09
CA GLU A 306 -11.33 -10.57 -35.88
C GLU A 306 -12.45 -9.61 -35.43
N GLN A 307 -13.61 -10.17 -35.07
CA GLN A 307 -14.71 -9.42 -34.50
C GLN A 307 -14.38 -8.85 -33.10
N GLN A 308 -13.68 -9.62 -32.25
CA GLN A 308 -13.25 -9.11 -30.94
C GLN A 308 -12.17 -8.02 -31.07
N ASN A 309 -11.21 -8.18 -31.99
CA ASN A 309 -10.17 -7.20 -32.23
C ASN A 309 -10.74 -5.86 -32.72
N SER A 310 -11.67 -5.89 -33.68
CA SER A 310 -12.36 -4.68 -34.16
C SER A 310 -13.16 -4.00 -33.04
N THR A 311 -13.85 -4.77 -32.20
CA THR A 311 -14.58 -4.23 -31.03
C THR A 311 -13.64 -3.55 -30.03
N LEU A 312 -12.50 -4.17 -29.72
CA LEU A 312 -11.48 -3.60 -28.83
C LEU A 312 -10.89 -2.29 -29.38
N GLN A 313 -10.62 -2.23 -30.69
CA GLN A 313 -10.14 -1.00 -31.34
C GLN A 313 -11.17 0.12 -31.26
N ALA A 314 -12.46 -0.18 -31.45
CA ALA A 314 -13.52 0.81 -31.29
C ALA A 314 -13.65 1.33 -29.85
N MET A 315 -13.58 0.44 -28.85
CA MET A 315 -13.65 0.81 -27.43
C MET A 315 -12.45 1.65 -26.99
N THR A 316 -11.24 1.30 -27.42
CA THR A 316 -10.02 2.06 -27.10
C THR A 316 -10.05 3.46 -27.70
N ALA A 317 -10.50 3.62 -28.94
CA ALA A 317 -10.69 4.94 -29.56
C ALA A 317 -11.75 5.78 -28.82
N ALA A 318 -12.85 5.16 -28.38
CA ALA A 318 -13.89 5.85 -27.61
C ALA A 318 -13.38 6.32 -26.23
N LEU A 319 -12.64 5.48 -25.52
CA LEU A 319 -12.02 5.81 -24.23
C LEU A 319 -11.00 6.95 -24.36
N GLN A 320 -10.19 6.96 -25.42
CA GLN A 320 -9.26 8.06 -25.69
C GLN A 320 -10.00 9.39 -25.90
N ARG A 321 -11.08 9.40 -26.69
CA ARG A 321 -11.92 10.60 -26.87
C ARG A 321 -12.52 11.09 -25.56
N GLN A 322 -13.06 10.19 -24.74
CA GLN A 322 -13.64 10.54 -23.44
C GLN A 322 -12.60 11.14 -22.49
N SER A 323 -11.39 10.57 -22.47
CA SER A 323 -10.27 11.09 -21.67
C SER A 323 -9.85 12.50 -22.11
N SER A 324 -9.69 12.73 -23.42
CA SER A 324 -9.37 14.07 -23.95
C SER A 324 -10.47 15.09 -23.63
N GLN A 325 -11.74 14.71 -23.77
CA GLN A 325 -12.88 15.58 -23.43
C GLN A 325 -12.90 15.91 -21.92
N GLN A 326 -12.65 14.94 -21.04
CA GLN A 326 -12.54 15.19 -19.60
C GLN A 326 -11.39 16.14 -19.27
N GLN A 327 -10.23 16.00 -19.90
CA GLN A 327 -9.10 16.91 -19.70
C GLN A 327 -9.44 18.34 -20.13
N GLN A 328 -10.13 18.50 -21.26
CA GLN A 328 -10.55 19.82 -21.76
C GLN A 328 -11.59 20.48 -20.85
N ILE A 329 -12.61 19.73 -20.41
CA ILE A 329 -13.61 20.22 -19.44
C ILE A 329 -12.93 20.63 -18.13
N LYS A 330 -12.00 19.82 -17.62
CA LYS A 330 -11.29 20.12 -16.38
C LYS A 330 -10.43 21.38 -16.50
N ALA A 331 -9.79 21.60 -17.64
CA ALA A 331 -9.03 22.82 -17.90
C ALA A 331 -9.94 24.07 -17.96
N GLN A 332 -11.07 23.97 -18.66
CA GLN A 332 -12.07 25.05 -18.71
C GLN A 332 -12.62 25.35 -17.32
N LEU A 333 -12.97 24.32 -16.55
CA LEU A 333 -13.52 24.46 -15.20
C LEU A 333 -12.54 25.19 -14.28
N LYS A 334 -11.24 24.84 -14.33
CA LYS A 334 -10.18 25.52 -13.59
C LYS A 334 -10.02 26.99 -13.98
N GLN A 335 -10.16 27.32 -15.27
CA GLN A 335 -10.12 28.70 -15.75
C GLN A 335 -11.35 29.50 -15.27
N THR A 336 -12.54 28.91 -15.34
CA THR A 336 -13.77 29.55 -14.84
C THR A 336 -13.76 29.73 -13.33
N GLU A 337 -13.23 28.77 -12.56
CA GLU A 337 -13.09 28.88 -11.11
C GLU A 337 -12.16 30.03 -10.73
N ALA A 338 -11.03 30.20 -11.44
CA ALA A 338 -10.11 31.31 -11.20
C ALA A 338 -10.76 32.67 -11.50
N SER A 339 -11.49 32.78 -12.61
CA SER A 339 -12.21 34.00 -12.97
C SER A 339 -13.31 34.35 -11.96
N LEU A 340 -14.09 33.34 -11.53
CA LEU A 340 -15.16 33.53 -10.54
C LEU A 340 -14.60 33.89 -9.16
N ALA A 341 -13.48 33.28 -8.75
CA ALA A 341 -12.82 33.61 -7.49
C ALA A 341 -12.32 35.06 -7.47
N GLN A 342 -11.83 35.57 -8.61
CA GLN A 342 -11.40 36.96 -8.75
C GLN A 342 -12.59 37.93 -8.65
N ASP A 343 -13.68 37.65 -9.38
CA ASP A 343 -14.90 38.46 -9.36
C ASP A 343 -15.57 38.49 -7.97
N VAL A 344 -15.68 37.33 -7.31
CA VAL A 344 -16.19 37.23 -5.93
C VAL A 344 -15.31 37.99 -4.94
N THR A 345 -13.98 38.00 -5.14
CA THR A 345 -13.06 38.75 -4.26
C THR A 345 -13.26 40.26 -4.43
N GLU A 346 -13.43 40.72 -5.66
CA GLU A 346 -13.64 42.14 -5.97
C GLU A 346 -15.01 42.62 -5.44
N ARG A 347 -16.07 41.86 -5.68
CA ARG A 347 -17.41 42.14 -5.14
C ARG A 347 -17.44 42.13 -3.61
N LYS A 348 -16.76 41.17 -2.96
CA LYS A 348 -16.66 41.17 -1.49
C LYS A 348 -15.90 42.37 -0.97
N ARG A 349 -14.86 42.86 -1.67
CA ARG A 349 -14.13 44.07 -1.26
C ARG A 349 -15.00 45.32 -1.32
N THR A 350 -15.84 45.46 -2.34
CA THR A 350 -16.74 46.62 -2.46
C THR A 350 -17.89 46.56 -1.46
N GLU A 351 -18.51 45.39 -1.27
CA GLU A 351 -19.55 45.19 -0.27
C GLU A 351 -19.02 45.41 1.16
N LEU A 352 -17.83 44.88 1.49
CA LEU A 352 -17.19 45.12 2.79
C LEU A 352 -16.77 46.59 2.98
N ALA A 353 -16.32 47.29 1.93
CA ALA A 353 -15.97 48.70 2.03
C ALA A 353 -17.20 49.59 2.25
N LEU A 354 -18.32 49.26 1.59
CA LEU A 354 -19.60 49.95 1.78
C LEU A 354 -20.16 49.70 3.18
N PHE A 355 -20.25 48.42 3.59
CA PHE A 355 -20.69 48.03 4.93
C PHE A 355 -19.80 48.67 6.01
N ALA A 356 -18.48 48.62 5.85
CA ALA A 356 -17.56 49.27 6.79
C ALA A 356 -17.70 50.80 6.79
N SER A 357 -18.15 51.44 5.72
CA SER A 357 -18.41 52.89 5.70
C SER A 357 -19.71 53.24 6.41
N GLU A 358 -20.79 52.50 6.15
CA GLU A 358 -22.09 52.68 6.82
C GLU A 358 -21.99 52.38 8.31
N GLU A 359 -21.32 51.27 8.66
CA GLU A 359 -21.05 50.90 10.04
C GLU A 359 -20.15 51.94 10.71
N ARG A 360 -19.12 52.48 10.03
CA ARG A 360 -18.32 53.60 10.58
C ARG A 360 -19.14 54.84 10.86
N TRP A 361 -20.11 55.18 10.01
CA TRP A 361 -20.98 56.34 10.22
C TRP A 361 -21.99 56.12 11.34
N GLN A 362 -22.63 54.95 11.39
CA GLN A 362 -23.52 54.58 12.49
C GLN A 362 -22.73 54.52 13.81
N GLN A 363 -21.57 53.86 13.82
CA GLN A 363 -20.67 53.83 14.96
C GLN A 363 -20.20 55.23 15.36
N LEU A 364 -19.91 56.13 14.42
CA LEU A 364 -19.53 57.51 14.75
C LEU A 364 -20.69 58.29 15.38
N ALA A 365 -21.91 58.15 14.84
CA ALA A 365 -23.11 58.79 15.37
C ALA A 365 -23.47 58.24 16.76
N GLU A 366 -23.51 56.92 16.92
CA GLU A 366 -23.68 56.25 18.22
C GLU A 366 -22.57 56.63 19.19
N LYS A 367 -21.31 56.68 18.73
CA LYS A 367 -20.16 57.09 19.54
C LYS A 367 -20.27 58.55 19.96
N LEU A 368 -20.73 59.46 19.12
CA LEU A 368 -20.95 60.87 19.50
C LEU A 368 -22.13 61.02 20.46
N GLN A 369 -23.19 60.24 20.27
CA GLN A 369 -24.32 60.19 21.20
C GLN A 369 -23.89 59.60 22.55
N LEU A 370 -23.07 58.56 22.55
CA LEU A 370 -22.46 57.98 23.76
C LEU A 370 -21.45 58.93 24.40
N ILE A 371 -20.61 59.62 23.62
CA ILE A 371 -19.65 60.60 24.12
C ILE A 371 -20.39 61.71 24.82
N THR A 372 -21.44 62.26 24.20
CA THR A 372 -22.26 63.30 24.84
C THR A 372 -23.01 62.72 26.04
N ALA A 373 -23.82 61.68 25.87
CA ALA A 373 -24.58 61.03 26.96
C ALA A 373 -23.73 60.65 28.18
N ASN A 374 -22.48 60.23 27.98
CA ASN A 374 -21.56 59.86 29.05
C ASN A 374 -20.65 61.00 29.52
N ALA A 375 -20.49 62.08 28.76
CA ALA A 375 -19.67 63.22 29.17
C ALA A 375 -20.23 63.79 30.48
N PRO A 376 -19.44 63.91 31.56
CA PRO A 376 -19.90 64.25 32.91
C PRO A 376 -20.37 65.71 33.09
N VAL A 377 -20.95 66.28 32.03
CA VAL A 377 -21.36 67.67 31.88
C VAL A 377 -22.73 67.72 31.21
N CYS A 378 -23.58 68.64 31.64
CA CYS A 378 -24.87 68.87 31.01
C CYS A 378 -24.67 69.73 29.77
N ILE A 379 -25.00 69.17 28.61
CA ILE A 379 -24.92 69.86 27.32
C ILE A 379 -26.34 70.17 26.86
N TYR A 380 -26.66 71.45 26.72
CA TYR A 380 -27.91 71.93 26.15
C TYR A 380 -27.60 72.73 24.89
N GLU A 381 -28.28 72.45 23.79
CA GLU A 381 -28.33 73.34 22.63
C GLU A 381 -29.64 74.12 22.69
N ILE A 382 -29.57 75.43 22.47
CA ILE A 382 -30.74 76.31 22.38
C ILE A 382 -30.76 77.05 21.05
N ASN A 383 -31.95 77.26 20.50
CA ASN A 383 -32.14 78.13 19.34
C ASN A 383 -32.15 79.61 19.77
N ARG A 384 -32.26 80.53 18.80
CA ARG A 384 -32.28 82.00 19.05
C ARG A 384 -33.43 82.47 19.94
N SER A 385 -34.52 81.72 20.06
CA SER A 385 -35.63 82.03 20.97
C SER A 385 -35.43 81.45 22.37
N GLY A 386 -34.26 80.85 22.66
CA GLY A 386 -33.92 80.29 23.97
C GLY A 386 -34.53 78.91 24.23
N GLN A 387 -35.12 78.27 23.22
CA GLN A 387 -35.72 76.94 23.34
C GLN A 387 -34.68 75.85 23.17
N VAL A 388 -34.73 74.82 24.01
CA VAL A 388 -33.77 73.71 23.97
C VAL A 388 -34.06 72.80 22.77
N THR A 389 -33.12 72.71 21.83
CA THR A 389 -33.19 71.84 20.62
C THR A 389 -32.51 70.50 20.82
N PHE A 390 -31.52 70.44 21.70
CA PHE A 390 -30.82 69.21 22.09
C PHE A 390 -30.43 69.27 23.56
N ALA A 391 -30.50 68.13 24.24
CA ALA A 391 -29.99 67.96 25.59
C ALA A 391 -29.41 66.55 25.71
N ASN A 392 -28.13 66.42 26.06
CA ASN A 392 -27.56 65.08 26.26
C ASN A 392 -28.01 64.47 27.59
N ARG A 393 -28.09 65.31 28.62
CA ARG A 393 -28.51 64.95 29.97
C ARG A 393 -29.19 66.14 30.61
N ILE A 394 -30.04 65.84 31.56
CA ILE A 394 -30.82 66.83 32.29
C ILE A 394 -30.35 66.78 33.73
N ASP A 395 -30.19 67.94 34.35
CA ASP A 395 -29.78 68.02 35.74
C ASP A 395 -30.75 67.24 36.64
N PRO A 396 -30.28 66.52 37.67
CA PRO A 396 -31.11 65.64 38.52
C PRO A 396 -32.29 66.34 39.23
N GLY A 397 -32.30 67.68 39.26
CA GLY A 397 -33.38 68.51 39.80
C GLY A 397 -34.48 68.87 38.79
N ILE A 398 -34.36 68.49 37.52
CA ILE A 398 -35.23 68.90 36.41
C ILE A 398 -35.87 67.66 35.76
N ALA A 399 -37.21 67.64 35.59
CA ALA A 399 -37.93 66.47 35.06
C ALA A 399 -37.77 66.30 33.53
N SER A 400 -37.36 65.10 33.10
CA SER A 400 -36.81 64.79 31.77
C SER A 400 -37.74 64.93 30.55
N GLY A 401 -39.05 65.07 30.72
CA GLY A 401 -40.02 64.98 29.62
C GLY A 401 -40.41 66.30 28.94
N GLN A 402 -39.99 67.44 29.50
CA GLN A 402 -40.58 68.74 29.14
C GLN A 402 -39.56 69.84 28.84
N ILE A 403 -38.24 69.57 28.84
CA ILE A 403 -37.26 70.64 28.58
C ILE A 403 -37.06 70.93 27.09
N LEU A 404 -37.12 69.90 26.23
CA LEU A 404 -37.00 70.05 24.78
C LEU A 404 -38.15 70.87 24.22
N GLY A 405 -37.82 71.87 23.41
CA GLY A 405 -38.76 72.83 22.82
C GLY A 405 -39.22 73.95 23.78
N ASN A 406 -38.87 73.88 25.06
CA ASN A 406 -39.20 74.91 26.05
C ASN A 406 -37.99 75.79 26.37
N HIS A 407 -38.26 76.99 26.92
CA HIS A 407 -37.22 77.96 27.26
C HIS A 407 -36.37 77.47 28.43
N LEU A 408 -35.04 77.49 28.28
CA LEU A 408 -34.11 76.88 29.25
C LEU A 408 -34.20 77.52 30.65
N SER A 409 -34.39 78.84 30.74
CA SER A 409 -34.41 79.57 32.01
C SER A 409 -35.59 79.25 32.93
N ASN A 410 -36.66 78.66 32.40
CA ASN A 410 -37.86 78.28 33.16
C ASN A 410 -37.60 77.15 34.16
N TRP A 411 -36.46 76.49 34.06
CA TRP A 411 -36.11 75.30 34.83
C TRP A 411 -35.07 75.56 35.94
N PHE A 412 -34.73 76.83 36.16
CA PHE A 412 -33.83 77.25 37.22
C PHE A 412 -34.60 78.13 38.23
N PRO A 413 -34.17 78.20 39.51
CA PRO A 413 -34.77 79.13 40.46
C PRO A 413 -34.53 80.59 40.02
N LEU A 414 -35.47 81.49 40.35
CA LEU A 414 -35.49 82.89 39.88
C LEU A 414 -34.16 83.65 39.99
N ARG A 415 -33.36 83.37 41.03
CA ARG A 415 -32.05 84.00 41.23
C ARG A 415 -31.01 83.52 40.20
N GLN A 416 -31.03 82.25 39.85
CA GLN A 416 -30.10 81.62 38.90
C GLN A 416 -30.56 81.82 37.44
N SER A 417 -31.87 81.89 37.16
CA SER A 417 -32.41 82.14 35.81
C SER A 417 -31.89 83.43 35.19
N HIS A 418 -31.82 84.52 35.96
CA HIS A 418 -31.29 85.80 35.47
C HIS A 418 -29.81 85.73 35.06
N ILE A 419 -29.01 84.90 35.73
CA ILE A 419 -27.58 84.72 35.43
C ILE A 419 -27.43 84.00 34.08
N ILE A 420 -28.24 82.95 33.86
CA ILE A 420 -28.23 82.13 32.65
C ILE A 420 -28.79 82.92 31.45
N GLU A 421 -29.92 83.62 31.60
CA GLU A 421 -30.52 84.45 30.54
C GLU A 421 -29.60 85.57 30.07
N SER A 422 -28.95 86.25 31.02
CA SER A 422 -27.98 87.30 30.72
C SER A 422 -26.79 86.76 29.93
N ALA A 423 -26.28 85.58 30.32
CA ALA A 423 -25.19 84.92 29.59
C ALA A 423 -25.63 84.55 28.16
N ILE A 424 -26.81 83.94 27.99
CA ILE A 424 -27.36 83.56 26.68
C ILE A 424 -27.53 84.79 25.78
N ALA A 425 -28.17 85.85 26.28
CA ALA A 425 -28.39 87.08 25.52
C ALA A 425 -27.08 87.72 25.07
N GLN A 426 -26.05 87.71 25.93
CA GLN A 426 -24.72 88.21 25.59
C GLN A 426 -24.08 87.36 24.49
N VAL A 427 -24.13 86.02 24.56
CA VAL A 427 -23.56 85.16 23.51
C VAL A 427 -24.18 85.41 22.14
N PHE A 428 -25.52 85.55 22.05
CA PHE A 428 -26.18 85.83 20.79
C PHE A 428 -25.91 87.25 20.25
N GLN A 429 -25.62 88.22 21.12
CA GLN A 429 -25.29 89.59 20.71
C GLN A 429 -23.82 89.75 20.32
N THR A 430 -22.91 89.22 21.13
CA THR A 430 -21.46 89.46 20.99
C THR A 430 -20.73 88.37 20.22
N HIS A 431 -21.35 87.20 20.04
CA HIS A 431 -20.71 86.01 19.45
C HIS A 431 -19.52 85.47 20.26
N GLU A 432 -19.38 85.90 21.53
CA GLU A 432 -18.30 85.49 22.42
C GLU A 432 -18.75 84.43 23.43
N ILE A 433 -17.82 83.61 23.92
CA ILE A 433 -18.08 82.60 24.95
C ILE A 433 -18.25 83.28 26.32
N ARG A 434 -19.24 82.85 27.11
CA ARG A 434 -19.49 83.35 28.47
C ARG A 434 -19.42 82.21 29.48
N ALA A 435 -18.70 82.43 30.59
CA ALA A 435 -18.62 81.49 31.71
C ALA A 435 -19.41 82.03 32.90
N ILE A 436 -20.21 81.18 33.53
CA ILE A 436 -21.02 81.48 34.70
C ILE A 436 -20.88 80.35 35.72
N ALA A 437 -21.00 80.68 37.01
CA ALA A 437 -21.03 79.70 38.09
C ALA A 437 -22.28 79.93 38.93
N TYR A 438 -22.92 78.83 39.33
CA TYR A 438 -24.14 78.87 40.13
C TYR A 438 -24.33 77.59 40.93
N GLU A 439 -25.13 77.66 41.98
CA GLU A 439 -25.50 76.52 42.79
C GLU A 439 -26.98 76.20 42.64
N ILE A 440 -27.28 74.91 42.51
CA ILE A 440 -28.65 74.39 42.42
C ILE A 440 -28.83 73.34 43.51
N PRO A 441 -29.83 73.48 44.38
CA PRO A 441 -30.21 72.42 45.29
C PRO A 441 -30.86 71.27 44.50
N ASP A 442 -30.47 70.04 44.79
CA ASP A 442 -31.17 68.86 44.29
C ASP A 442 -32.55 68.69 44.97
N SER A 443 -33.29 67.65 44.56
CA SER A 443 -34.61 67.32 45.14
C SER A 443 -34.59 66.97 46.64
N GLN A 444 -33.41 66.76 47.22
CA GLN A 444 -33.19 66.44 48.64
C GLN A 444 -32.63 67.63 49.43
N GLY A 445 -32.39 68.78 48.77
CA GLY A 445 -31.83 70.00 49.37
C GLY A 445 -30.30 70.05 49.42
N THR A 446 -29.59 69.10 48.81
CA THR A 446 -28.12 69.10 48.67
C THR A 446 -27.72 70.12 47.59
N ALA A 447 -26.86 71.07 47.93
CA ALA A 447 -26.37 72.05 46.95
C ALA A 447 -25.31 71.42 46.03
N HIS A 448 -25.57 71.45 44.72
CA HIS A 448 -24.62 71.10 43.68
C HIS A 448 -24.05 72.37 43.06
N ALA A 449 -22.72 72.44 42.96
CA ALA A 449 -22.02 73.57 42.38
C ALA A 449 -21.71 73.31 40.90
N TYR A 450 -22.15 74.22 40.04
CA TYR A 450 -21.99 74.11 38.60
C TYR A 450 -21.15 75.26 38.03
N GLU A 451 -20.23 74.91 37.14
CA GLU A 451 -19.53 75.83 36.26
C GLU A 451 -20.00 75.61 34.82
N THR A 452 -20.56 76.65 34.19
CA THR A 452 -21.22 76.56 32.90
C THR A 452 -20.59 77.50 31.88
N GLN A 453 -20.26 76.97 30.69
CA GLN A 453 -19.84 77.74 29.53
C GLN A 453 -20.98 77.82 28.50
N VAL A 454 -21.25 79.01 27.99
CA VAL A 454 -22.22 79.28 26.92
C VAL A 454 -21.43 79.72 25.69
N ALA A 455 -21.62 79.04 24.55
CA ALA A 455 -20.89 79.30 23.30
C ALA A 455 -21.83 79.30 22.08
N PRO A 456 -21.57 80.11 21.03
CA PRO A 456 -22.39 80.12 19.83
C PRO A 456 -22.02 78.96 18.88
N ILE A 457 -23.01 78.42 18.17
CA ILE A 457 -22.82 77.48 17.04
C ILE A 457 -23.05 78.26 15.74
N LEU A 458 -22.05 78.22 14.86
CA LEU A 458 -22.09 78.88 13.56
C LEU A 458 -22.28 77.86 12.44
N ILE A 459 -23.24 78.11 11.56
CA ILE A 459 -23.40 77.40 10.28
C ILE A 459 -23.38 78.46 9.18
N ASP A 460 -22.50 78.30 8.20
CA ASP A 460 -22.30 79.25 7.09
C ASP A 460 -22.08 80.71 7.52
N GLY A 461 -21.46 80.91 8.69
CA GLY A 461 -21.11 82.23 9.23
C GLY A 461 -22.21 82.91 10.05
N GLU A 462 -23.39 82.32 10.20
CA GLU A 462 -24.46 82.83 11.05
C GLU A 462 -24.59 82.01 12.34
N VAL A 463 -24.83 82.68 13.48
CA VAL A 463 -25.13 81.99 14.74
C VAL A 463 -26.53 81.40 14.67
N THR A 464 -26.63 80.09 14.50
CA THR A 464 -27.90 79.37 14.37
C THR A 464 -28.45 78.93 15.73
N SER A 465 -27.58 78.52 16.64
CA SER A 465 -27.89 78.08 18.00
C SER A 465 -26.77 78.44 18.99
N ALA A 466 -26.99 78.21 20.28
CA ALA A 466 -25.95 78.30 21.30
C ALA A 466 -25.90 77.00 22.11
N VAL A 467 -24.70 76.58 22.50
CA VAL A 467 -24.47 75.41 23.37
C VAL A 467 -24.09 75.87 24.77
N LEU A 468 -24.72 75.28 25.78
CA LEU A 468 -24.39 75.42 27.18
C LEU A 468 -23.77 74.11 27.67
N ILE A 469 -22.60 74.20 28.29
CA ILE A 469 -21.86 73.06 28.86
C ILE A 469 -21.69 73.33 30.35
N ALA A 470 -22.48 72.68 31.20
CA ALA A 470 -22.44 72.81 32.65
C ALA A 470 -21.72 71.62 33.29
N SER A 471 -20.70 71.87 34.11
CA SER A 471 -19.93 70.85 34.81
C SER A 471 -20.22 70.89 36.31
N ASP A 472 -20.63 69.75 36.89
CA ASP A 472 -20.71 69.60 38.35
C ASP A 472 -19.29 69.41 38.91
N VAL A 473 -18.83 70.37 39.72
CA VAL A 473 -17.48 70.36 40.30
C VAL A 473 -17.43 69.81 41.73
N THR A 474 -18.55 69.31 42.24
CA THR A 474 -18.69 68.86 43.64
C THR A 474 -17.76 67.68 43.96
N GLN A 475 -17.68 66.66 43.09
CA GLN A 475 -16.81 65.50 43.31
C GLN A 475 -15.32 65.82 43.21
N ARG A 476 -14.92 66.75 42.34
CA ARG A 476 -13.51 67.16 42.21
C ARG A 476 -13.03 67.79 43.52
N GLN A 477 -13.85 68.67 44.09
CA GLN A 477 -13.57 69.27 45.40
C GLN A 477 -13.50 68.19 46.50
N GLN A 478 -14.28 67.11 46.42
CA GLN A 478 -14.19 65.97 47.36
C GLN A 478 -12.99 65.03 47.09
N ALA A 479 -12.56 64.85 45.85
CA ALA A 479 -11.42 64.00 45.48
C ALA A 479 -10.09 64.58 45.94
N GLU A 480 -9.95 65.91 45.92
CA GLU A 480 -8.83 66.61 46.55
C GLU A 480 -8.74 66.31 48.06
N ALA A 481 -9.86 66.04 48.72
CA ALA A 481 -9.87 65.56 50.10
C ALA A 481 -9.41 64.09 50.24
N ARG A 482 -9.70 63.21 49.25
CA ARG A 482 -9.25 61.79 49.22
C ARG A 482 -7.77 61.61 48.88
N LEU A 483 -7.17 62.49 48.08
CA LEU A 483 -5.71 62.45 47.81
C LEU A 483 -4.89 62.53 49.11
N LYS A 484 -5.40 63.26 50.11
CA LYS A 484 -4.81 63.27 51.47
C LYS A 484 -4.92 61.92 52.18
N GLU A 485 -5.95 61.12 51.89
CA GLU A 485 -6.17 59.78 52.45
C GLU A 485 -5.26 58.72 51.81
N GLN A 486 -5.00 58.80 50.50
CA GLN A 486 -4.13 57.87 49.78
C GLN A 486 -2.66 57.95 50.18
N ALA A 487 -2.17 59.12 50.60
CA ALA A 487 -0.83 59.28 51.16
C ALA A 487 -0.60 58.37 52.39
N ALA A 488 -1.67 57.99 53.11
CA ALA A 488 -1.61 57.08 54.24
C ALA A 488 -1.52 55.59 53.86
N LEU A 489 -1.82 55.21 52.60
CA LEU A 489 -1.79 53.80 52.14
C LEU A 489 -0.38 53.27 51.87
N ILE A 490 0.57 54.13 51.52
CA ILE A 490 1.98 53.77 51.28
C ILE A 490 2.62 53.18 52.56
N ASP A 491 2.09 53.53 53.73
CA ASP A 491 2.53 53.00 55.03
C ASP A 491 1.99 51.60 55.36
N ILE A 492 1.07 51.05 54.55
CA ILE A 492 0.49 49.71 54.76
C ILE A 492 1.25 48.63 53.95
N ALA A 493 1.96 49.02 52.89
CA ALA A 493 2.65 48.10 51.97
C ALA A 493 3.66 47.18 52.69
N THR A 494 3.57 45.86 52.43
CA THR A 494 4.50 44.84 52.97
C THR A 494 5.91 44.97 52.43
N ASP A 495 6.05 45.43 51.20
CA ASP A 495 7.34 45.69 50.57
C ASP A 495 8.00 46.95 51.11
N ALA A 496 9.33 46.98 51.06
CA ALA A 496 10.11 48.11 51.50
C ALA A 496 10.20 49.12 50.36
N ILE A 497 9.48 50.23 50.51
CA ILE A 497 9.53 51.37 49.59
C ILE A 497 10.45 52.44 50.18
N LEU A 498 11.46 52.84 49.43
CA LEU A 498 12.40 53.88 49.83
C LEU A 498 12.85 54.71 48.63
N VAL A 499 13.20 55.96 48.86
CA VAL A 499 13.77 56.84 47.83
C VAL A 499 15.11 57.33 48.31
N ARG A 500 16.12 57.33 47.44
CA ARG A 500 17.44 57.90 47.72
C ARG A 500 17.84 58.97 46.72
N SER A 501 18.67 59.91 47.15
CA SER A 501 19.32 60.90 46.29
C SER A 501 20.38 60.24 45.41
N LEU A 502 20.89 61.01 44.45
CA LEU A 502 22.02 60.57 43.63
C LEU A 502 23.33 60.46 44.43
N ASP A 503 23.39 61.11 45.60
CA ASP A 503 24.51 61.03 46.55
C ASP A 503 24.33 59.90 47.58
N ASP A 504 23.39 58.98 47.31
CA ASP A 504 23.05 57.80 48.12
C ASP A 504 22.37 58.10 49.47
N GLU A 505 21.90 59.33 49.69
CA GLU A 505 21.17 59.71 50.91
C GLU A 505 19.69 59.31 50.84
N VAL A 506 19.13 58.73 51.91
CA VAL A 506 17.71 58.36 51.95
C VAL A 506 16.81 59.61 52.06
N ILE A 507 15.93 59.81 51.08
CA ILE A 507 14.93 60.90 51.00
C ILE A 507 13.56 60.43 51.53
N PHE A 508 13.21 59.17 51.30
CA PHE A 508 11.94 58.60 51.73
C PHE A 508 12.14 57.19 52.27
N TRP A 509 11.44 56.86 53.35
CA TRP A 509 11.52 55.56 54.00
C TRP A 509 10.13 55.15 54.50
N SER A 510 9.52 54.18 53.83
CA SER A 510 8.18 53.68 54.19
C SER A 510 8.17 52.82 55.46
N LYS A 511 6.99 52.60 56.03
CA LYS A 511 6.78 51.62 57.10
C LYS A 511 7.07 50.17 56.72
N GLY A 512 6.98 49.81 55.44
CA GLY A 512 7.45 48.51 54.94
C GLY A 512 8.97 48.36 55.06
N ALA A 513 9.71 49.43 54.75
CA ALA A 513 11.16 49.47 54.88
C ALA A 513 11.64 49.36 56.33
N GLU A 514 10.90 49.98 57.28
CA GLU A 514 11.17 49.79 58.71
C GLU A 514 11.03 48.32 59.15
N ARG A 515 10.02 47.60 58.63
CA ARG A 515 9.76 46.19 58.99
C ARG A 515 10.77 45.21 58.41
N ILE A 516 11.11 45.35 57.13
CA ILE A 516 12.02 44.43 56.43
C ILE A 516 13.46 44.63 56.91
N TYR A 517 13.92 45.87 57.01
CA TYR A 517 15.33 46.17 57.31
C TYR A 517 15.61 46.45 58.78
N GLY A 518 14.59 46.76 59.59
CA GLY A 518 14.73 46.99 61.03
C GLY A 518 15.24 48.39 61.41
N TRP A 519 15.33 49.32 60.46
CA TRP A 519 15.71 50.72 60.69
C TRP A 519 14.48 51.63 60.71
N SER A 520 14.34 52.50 61.72
CA SER A 520 13.25 53.50 61.73
C SER A 520 13.46 54.58 60.66
N ALA A 521 12.39 55.15 60.11
CA ALA A 521 12.45 56.23 59.11
C ALA A 521 13.27 57.42 59.62
N LYS A 522 13.10 57.79 60.89
CA LYS A 522 13.88 58.88 61.52
C LYS A 522 15.38 58.61 61.56
N ALA A 523 15.78 57.35 61.72
CA ALA A 523 17.18 56.95 61.72
C ALA A 523 17.74 56.75 60.31
N ALA A 524 16.89 56.38 59.35
CA ALA A 524 17.29 56.13 57.97
C ALA A 524 17.38 57.40 57.13
N LEU A 525 16.48 58.37 57.31
CA LEU A 525 16.43 59.60 56.54
C LEU A 525 17.74 60.40 56.66
N GLY A 526 18.27 60.81 55.51
CA GLY A 526 19.54 61.54 55.38
C GLY A 526 20.80 60.69 55.60
N GLN A 527 20.68 59.40 55.88
CA GLN A 527 21.84 58.49 55.95
C GLN A 527 22.13 57.87 54.59
N SER A 528 23.36 57.35 54.40
CA SER A 528 23.71 56.60 53.19
C SER A 528 23.01 55.24 53.17
N LEU A 529 22.25 54.96 52.12
CA LEU A 529 21.53 53.70 51.95
C LEU A 529 22.49 52.49 51.91
N ASN A 530 23.64 52.65 51.24
CA ASN A 530 24.62 51.58 51.16
C ASN A 530 25.22 51.24 52.51
N GLN A 531 25.46 52.23 53.38
CA GLN A 531 25.96 51.98 54.73
C GLN A 531 24.95 51.25 55.61
N LEU A 532 23.65 51.54 55.44
CA LEU A 532 22.59 50.93 56.25
C LEU A 532 22.31 49.47 55.88
N LEU A 533 22.36 49.14 54.58
CA LEU A 533 21.84 47.88 54.06
C LEU A 533 22.90 46.93 53.49
N ASN A 534 24.16 47.37 53.33
CA ASN A 534 25.23 46.58 52.73
C ASN A 534 26.48 46.54 53.64
N GLN A 535 27.15 45.39 53.74
CA GLN A 535 28.38 45.26 54.55
C GLN A 535 29.67 45.63 53.80
N LYS A 536 29.72 45.40 52.48
CA LYS A 536 30.85 45.73 51.61
C LYS A 536 30.33 46.10 50.22
N PRO A 537 31.03 46.98 49.48
CA PRO A 537 30.73 47.22 48.06
C PRO A 537 30.81 45.89 47.30
N SER A 538 29.73 45.51 46.62
CA SER A 538 29.72 44.34 45.74
C SER A 538 29.78 44.81 44.28
N PRO A 539 30.52 44.11 43.39
CA PRO A 539 30.55 44.45 41.97
C PRO A 539 29.15 44.45 41.32
N GLU A 540 28.26 43.62 41.83
CA GLU A 540 26.85 43.50 41.38
C GLU A 540 26.06 44.77 41.71
N LEU A 541 26.27 45.36 42.89
CA LEU A 541 25.64 46.60 43.32
C LEU A 541 26.15 47.82 42.52
N GLU A 542 27.44 47.88 42.23
CA GLU A 542 28.03 48.93 41.40
C GLU A 542 27.53 48.86 39.95
N ALA A 543 27.42 47.63 39.41
CA ALA A 543 26.82 47.40 38.10
C ALA A 543 25.35 47.83 38.09
N ALA A 544 24.57 47.45 39.11
CA ALA A 544 23.18 47.87 39.27
C ALA A 544 23.02 49.40 39.31
N TRP A 545 23.90 50.08 40.04
CA TRP A 545 23.92 51.53 40.16
C TRP A 545 24.20 52.23 38.82
N LYS A 546 25.21 51.75 38.09
CA LYS A 546 25.50 52.28 36.75
C LYS A 546 24.34 52.02 35.78
N THR A 547 23.72 50.86 35.87
CA THR A 547 22.58 50.48 35.04
C THR A 547 21.38 51.39 35.30
N VAL A 548 20.97 51.61 36.55
CA VAL A 548 19.81 52.48 36.82
C VAL A 548 20.06 53.93 36.38
N LEU A 549 21.28 54.45 36.51
CA LEU A 549 21.59 55.81 36.05
C LEU A 549 21.61 55.96 34.53
N THR A 550 22.06 54.93 33.81
CA THR A 550 22.16 54.96 32.34
C THR A 550 20.86 54.55 31.64
N GLN A 551 20.19 53.53 32.17
CA GLN A 551 18.99 52.92 31.58
C GLN A 551 17.69 53.42 32.22
N GLY A 552 17.76 54.09 33.37
CA GLY A 552 16.60 54.63 34.08
C GLY A 552 15.89 53.63 34.99
N GLU A 553 16.17 52.34 34.86
CA GLU A 553 15.68 51.31 35.76
C GLU A 553 16.72 50.21 35.93
N TRP A 554 16.61 49.49 37.04
CA TRP A 554 17.34 48.27 37.26
C TRP A 554 16.47 47.33 38.09
N GLN A 555 16.51 46.04 37.76
CA GLN A 555 15.88 45.01 38.56
C GLN A 555 16.84 43.86 38.73
N GLY A 556 16.88 43.32 39.93
CA GLY A 556 17.66 42.13 40.21
C GLY A 556 17.59 41.72 41.66
N GLU A 557 18.28 40.64 41.98
CA GLU A 557 18.37 40.12 43.33
C GLU A 557 19.65 40.63 43.98
N LEU A 558 19.52 41.20 45.17
CA LEU A 558 20.64 41.66 45.97
C LEU A 558 20.60 41.00 47.33
N GLN A 559 21.80 40.76 47.87
CA GLN A 559 21.96 40.41 49.26
C GLN A 559 22.05 41.68 50.09
N LYS A 560 21.07 41.89 50.97
CA LYS A 560 21.01 43.03 51.88
C LYS A 560 21.01 42.56 53.33
N TYR A 561 21.36 43.47 54.22
CA TYR A 561 21.51 43.20 55.64
C TYR A 561 20.50 44.03 56.45
N THR A 562 19.88 43.38 57.42
CA THR A 562 19.06 44.07 58.41
C THR A 562 19.95 44.81 59.41
N HIS A 563 19.35 45.72 60.20
CA HIS A 563 20.02 46.38 61.34
C HIS A 563 20.66 45.36 62.33
N SER A 564 20.11 44.15 62.44
CA SER A 564 20.64 43.07 63.29
C SER A 564 21.72 42.20 62.62
N GLY A 565 22.08 42.47 61.36
CA GLY A 565 23.08 41.73 60.59
C GLY A 565 22.59 40.45 59.87
N LYS A 566 21.27 40.20 59.81
CA LYS A 566 20.71 39.05 59.07
C LYS A 566 20.79 39.30 57.56
N VAL A 567 21.20 38.30 56.80
CA VAL A 567 21.21 38.31 55.33
C VAL A 567 19.81 38.05 54.77
N LEU A 568 19.36 38.92 53.87
CA LEU A 568 18.11 38.78 53.13
C LEU A 568 18.41 38.75 51.63
N THR A 569 17.77 37.82 50.90
CA THR A 569 17.70 37.87 49.44
C THR A 569 16.55 38.79 49.06
N ILE A 570 16.90 39.99 48.64
CA ILE A 570 15.93 41.02 48.24
C ILE A 570 15.84 41.04 46.73
N GLU A 571 14.63 40.80 46.21
CA GLU A 571 14.29 41.21 44.86
C GLU A 571 14.07 42.72 44.90
N SER A 572 14.93 43.45 44.20
CA SER A 572 15.00 44.90 44.28
C SER A 572 14.74 45.47 42.91
N ARG A 573 13.80 46.42 42.85
CA ARG A 573 13.50 47.19 41.65
C ARG A 573 13.83 48.65 41.91
N TRP A 574 14.75 49.18 41.14
CA TRP A 574 15.16 50.57 41.19
C TRP A 574 14.62 51.30 39.98
N THR A 575 14.04 52.46 40.22
CA THR A 575 13.54 53.34 39.17
C THR A 575 14.13 54.71 39.39
N LEU A 576 14.82 55.22 38.38
CA LEU A 576 15.31 56.58 38.36
C LEU A 576 14.13 57.52 38.19
N VAL A 577 13.78 58.21 39.27
CA VAL A 577 12.80 59.27 39.26
C VAL A 577 13.47 60.52 38.68
N ARG A 578 12.85 61.02 37.62
CA ARG A 578 13.28 62.24 36.93
C ARG A 578 12.39 63.40 37.33
N ASP A 579 12.98 64.58 37.38
CA ASP A 579 12.21 65.81 37.56
C ASP A 579 11.36 66.14 36.31
N ARG A 580 10.58 67.23 36.38
CA ARG A 580 9.75 67.69 35.25
C ARG A 580 10.56 68.11 34.02
N ALA A 581 11.86 68.35 34.17
CA ALA A 581 12.78 68.70 33.09
C ALA A 581 13.50 67.46 32.51
N GLY A 582 13.21 66.26 33.02
CA GLY A 582 13.81 64.99 32.58
C GLY A 582 15.17 64.67 33.21
N ASN A 583 15.66 65.53 34.11
CA ASN A 583 16.94 65.31 34.78
C ASN A 583 16.80 64.23 35.87
N PRO A 584 17.80 63.35 36.04
CA PRO A 584 17.86 62.44 37.17
C PRO A 584 17.72 63.20 38.50
N GLN A 585 16.74 62.83 39.33
CA GLN A 585 16.47 63.52 40.60
C GLN A 585 16.72 62.60 41.80
N SER A 586 16.21 61.37 41.74
CA SER A 586 16.32 60.39 42.83
C SER A 586 16.09 58.98 42.30
N ILE A 587 16.34 57.97 43.12
CA ILE A 587 16.05 56.57 42.80
C ILE A 587 15.03 56.05 43.79
N LEU A 588 13.86 55.67 43.28
CA LEU A 588 12.84 54.91 44.00
C LEU A 588 13.24 53.44 43.98
N SER A 589 13.34 52.83 45.15
CA SER A 589 13.57 51.40 45.31
C SER A 589 12.36 50.76 45.96
N VAL A 590 11.88 49.67 45.34
CA VAL A 590 10.91 48.76 45.93
C VAL A 590 11.61 47.43 46.14
N ASP A 591 11.60 46.98 47.39
CA ASP A 591 12.37 45.86 47.85
C ASP A 591 11.45 44.81 48.47
N THR A 592 11.46 43.60 47.90
CA THR A 592 10.68 42.45 48.38
C THR A 592 11.62 41.38 48.92
N ASP A 593 11.36 40.91 50.14
CA ASP A 593 12.09 39.77 50.70
C ASP A 593 11.61 38.45 50.07
N ILE A 594 12.42 37.89 49.18
CA ILE A 594 12.15 36.61 48.48
C ILE A 594 12.92 35.44 49.09
N THR A 595 13.52 35.61 50.27
CA THR A 595 14.37 34.59 50.89
C THR A 595 13.64 33.25 51.03
N ALA A 596 12.38 33.27 51.50
CA ALA A 596 11.57 32.06 51.64
C ALA A 596 11.15 31.45 50.29
N LYS A 597 10.79 32.30 49.31
CA LYS A 597 10.38 31.88 47.96
C LYS A 597 11.52 31.14 47.24
N ARG A 598 12.74 31.69 47.29
CA ARG A 598 13.92 31.06 46.69
C ARG A 598 14.24 29.69 47.30
N GLN A 599 14.08 29.55 48.61
CA GLN A 599 14.26 28.25 49.27
C GLN A 599 13.26 27.20 48.76
N LEU A 600 12.01 27.59 48.52
CA LEU A 600 10.98 26.70 48.00
C LEU A 600 11.19 26.34 46.51
N GLU A 601 11.60 27.30 45.67
CA GLU A 601 11.91 27.03 44.25
C GLU A 601 13.02 26.00 44.09
N VAL A 602 14.09 26.11 44.89
CA VAL A 602 15.19 25.14 44.88
C VAL A 602 14.70 23.74 45.30
N GLN A 603 13.77 23.65 46.25
CA GLN A 603 13.16 22.38 46.64
C GLN A 603 12.26 21.80 45.55
N PHE A 604 11.46 22.63 44.88
CA PHE A 604 10.57 22.21 43.79
C PHE A 604 11.34 21.66 42.58
N LEU A 605 12.39 22.36 42.13
CA LEU A 605 13.23 21.91 41.02
C LEU A 605 13.93 20.57 41.31
N ARG A 606 14.26 20.29 42.58
CA ARG A 606 14.77 18.98 43.00
C ARG A 606 13.70 17.89 42.87
N ALA A 607 12.45 18.18 43.22
CA ALA A 607 11.34 17.24 43.09
C ALA A 607 11.02 16.91 41.61
N GLN A 608 10.97 17.92 40.73
CA GLN A 608 10.68 17.73 39.30
C GLN A 608 11.74 16.87 38.58
N ARG A 609 13.03 17.03 38.92
CA ARG A 609 14.09 16.16 38.38
C ARG A 609 13.89 14.70 38.77
N LEU A 610 13.46 14.43 40.00
CA LEU A 610 13.18 13.09 40.49
C LEU A 610 11.98 12.45 39.76
N GLU A 611 10.93 13.23 39.46
CA GLU A 611 9.75 12.76 38.71
C GLU A 611 10.10 12.32 37.27
N SER A 612 10.87 13.12 36.53
CA SER A 612 11.30 12.80 35.16
C SER A 612 12.21 11.55 35.10
N LEU A 613 13.14 11.43 36.05
CA LEU A 613 13.93 10.22 36.26
C LEU A 613 13.06 9.00 36.59
N GLY A 614 11.97 9.22 37.35
CA GLY A 614 11.03 8.18 37.75
C GLY A 614 10.30 7.52 36.59
N THR A 615 9.82 8.32 35.64
CA THR A 615 9.10 7.86 34.44
C THR A 615 10.00 7.07 33.50
N LEU A 616 11.21 7.56 33.22
CA LEU A 616 12.19 6.86 32.40
C LEU A 616 12.64 5.53 33.03
N ALA A 617 12.91 5.55 34.33
CA ALA A 617 13.27 4.36 35.08
C ALA A 617 12.15 3.31 35.07
N SER A 618 10.88 3.71 35.08
CA SER A 618 9.75 2.78 35.01
C SER A 618 9.64 2.08 33.64
N GLY A 619 9.91 2.81 32.54
CA GLY A 619 9.94 2.23 31.19
C GLY A 619 11.11 1.25 31.02
N ILE A 620 12.32 1.67 31.38
CA ILE A 620 13.54 0.83 31.31
C ILE A 620 13.38 -0.42 32.18
N ALA A 621 12.80 -0.28 33.37
CA ALA A 621 12.59 -1.41 34.27
C ALA A 621 11.54 -2.41 33.76
N HIS A 622 10.48 -1.93 33.10
CA HIS A 622 9.52 -2.81 32.43
C HIS A 622 10.20 -3.65 31.35
N ASP A 623 11.00 -3.04 30.49
CA ASP A 623 11.66 -3.74 29.39
C ASP A 623 12.74 -4.72 29.89
N LEU A 624 13.52 -4.34 30.91
CA LEU A 624 14.47 -5.24 31.55
C LEU A 624 13.77 -6.42 32.24
N ASN A 625 12.62 -6.21 32.90
CA ASN A 625 11.85 -7.31 33.48
C ASN A 625 11.30 -8.24 32.40
N ASN A 626 10.88 -7.72 31.25
CA ASN A 626 10.42 -8.53 30.12
C ASN A 626 11.55 -9.41 29.55
N LEU A 627 12.80 -8.93 29.57
CA LEU A 627 13.96 -9.72 29.14
C LEU A 627 14.39 -10.73 30.21
N MET A 628 14.43 -10.32 31.49
CA MET A 628 14.95 -11.16 32.58
C MET A 628 13.99 -12.30 32.96
N THR A 629 12.68 -12.11 32.83
CA THR A 629 11.66 -13.12 33.19
C THR A 629 11.81 -14.44 32.40
N PRO A 630 11.89 -14.43 31.05
CA PRO A 630 12.11 -15.66 30.29
C PRO A 630 13.50 -16.25 30.52
N ILE A 631 14.55 -15.43 30.68
CA ILE A 631 15.91 -15.92 30.97
C ILE A 631 15.92 -16.66 32.32
N LEU A 632 15.26 -16.10 33.34
CA LEU A 632 15.12 -16.74 34.64
C LEU A 632 14.31 -18.04 34.54
N GLY A 633 13.22 -18.04 33.77
CA GLY A 633 12.38 -19.21 33.55
C GLY A 633 13.13 -20.36 32.86
N ILE A 634 13.84 -20.06 31.77
CA ILE A 634 14.66 -21.04 31.04
C ILE A 634 15.81 -21.54 31.91
N ALA A 635 16.52 -20.64 32.61
CA ALA A 635 17.60 -21.05 33.52
C ALA A 635 17.08 -21.97 34.64
N HIS A 636 15.87 -21.72 35.15
CA HIS A 636 15.25 -22.59 36.14
C HIS A 636 14.85 -23.95 35.54
N LEU A 637 14.27 -23.97 34.33
CA LEU A 637 13.96 -25.22 33.62
C LEU A 637 15.22 -26.03 33.30
N LEU A 638 16.29 -25.39 32.86
CA LEU A 638 17.58 -26.06 32.61
C LEU A 638 18.15 -26.67 33.90
N SER A 639 18.03 -25.97 35.04
CA SER A 639 18.45 -26.54 36.34
C SER A 639 17.64 -27.78 36.75
N ILE A 640 16.38 -27.89 36.31
CA ILE A 640 15.51 -29.05 36.56
C ILE A 640 15.81 -30.19 35.57
N LEU A 641 15.93 -29.88 34.27
CA LEU A 641 16.13 -30.86 33.21
C LEU A 641 17.52 -31.48 33.22
N LEU A 642 18.53 -30.73 33.67
CA LEU A 642 19.93 -31.17 33.74
C LEU A 642 20.36 -31.52 35.17
N LYS A 643 19.42 -31.92 36.03
CA LYS A 643 19.66 -32.18 37.47
C LYS A 643 20.81 -33.17 37.75
N ASP A 644 21.03 -34.12 36.84
CA ASP A 644 22.09 -35.14 36.94
C ASP A 644 23.32 -34.85 36.07
N ALA A 645 23.44 -33.62 35.54
CA ALA A 645 24.60 -33.20 34.76
C ALA A 645 25.85 -32.99 35.63
N ASP A 646 27.03 -33.00 35.00
CA ASP A 646 28.32 -32.81 35.66
C ASP A 646 28.34 -31.56 36.54
N GLU A 647 29.08 -31.65 37.65
CA GLU A 647 29.19 -30.61 38.70
C GLU A 647 29.52 -29.22 38.13
N LYS A 648 30.32 -29.18 37.06
CA LYS A 648 30.71 -27.95 36.35
C LYS A 648 29.55 -27.29 35.59
N ILE A 649 28.61 -28.06 35.06
CA ILE A 649 27.42 -27.55 34.37
C ILE A 649 26.43 -26.99 35.39
N GLN A 650 26.26 -27.67 36.53
CA GLN A 650 25.45 -27.19 37.64
C GLN A 650 25.98 -25.86 38.20
N GLU A 651 27.30 -25.74 38.40
CA GLU A 651 27.92 -24.48 38.87
C GLU A 651 27.67 -23.31 37.90
N LEU A 652 27.79 -23.53 36.59
CA LEU A 652 27.52 -22.50 35.57
C LEU A 652 26.04 -22.06 35.56
N LEU A 653 25.11 -23.00 35.74
CA LEU A 653 23.67 -22.70 35.84
C LEU A 653 23.34 -21.91 37.10
N GLU A 654 23.96 -22.22 38.24
CA GLU A 654 23.82 -21.44 39.48
C GLU A 654 24.35 -20.01 39.34
N ILE A 655 25.51 -19.84 38.69
CA ILE A 655 26.08 -18.51 38.42
C ILE A 655 25.13 -17.69 37.52
N GLN A 656 24.55 -18.30 36.48
CA GLN A 656 23.58 -17.64 35.60
C GLN A 656 22.31 -17.25 36.37
N LEU A 657 21.72 -18.18 37.13
CA LEU A 657 20.54 -17.92 37.97
C LEU A 657 20.80 -16.81 39.00
N SER A 658 21.95 -16.83 39.66
CA SER A 658 22.38 -15.79 40.61
C SER A 658 22.52 -14.43 39.94
N SER A 659 23.06 -14.39 38.71
CA SER A 659 23.25 -13.14 37.96
C SER A 659 21.93 -12.53 37.50
N VAL A 660 21.01 -13.35 37.01
CA VAL A 660 19.67 -12.89 36.61
C VAL A 660 18.87 -12.42 37.82
N ARG A 661 18.90 -13.17 38.94
CA ARG A 661 18.25 -12.75 40.20
C ARG A 661 18.78 -11.43 40.73
N ARG A 662 20.11 -11.21 40.69
CA ARG A 662 20.73 -9.93 41.05
C ARG A 662 20.28 -8.81 40.12
N GLY A 663 20.22 -9.07 38.81
CA GLY A 663 19.69 -8.12 37.81
C GLY A 663 18.26 -7.70 38.12
N THR A 664 17.36 -8.66 38.40
CA THR A 664 15.97 -8.37 38.77
C THR A 664 15.86 -7.58 40.08
N ALA A 665 16.71 -7.86 41.07
CA ALA A 665 16.74 -7.11 42.34
C ALA A 665 17.17 -5.64 42.13
N LEU A 666 18.19 -5.40 41.31
CA LEU A 666 18.64 -4.04 40.97
C LEU A 666 17.55 -3.25 40.24
N VAL A 667 16.85 -3.87 39.29
CA VAL A 667 15.73 -3.24 38.58
C VAL A 667 14.60 -2.85 39.54
N LYS A 668 14.25 -3.71 40.50
CA LYS A 668 13.26 -3.38 41.55
C LYS A 668 13.71 -2.24 42.45
N GLN A 669 15.00 -2.18 42.78
CA GLN A 669 15.57 -1.11 43.61
C GLN A 669 15.52 0.24 42.88
N ILE A 670 15.88 0.26 41.60
CA ILE A 670 15.76 1.46 40.74
C ILE A 670 14.30 1.93 40.66
N LEU A 671 13.34 1.03 40.47
CA LEU A 671 11.90 1.33 40.49
C LEU A 671 11.42 1.93 41.82
N SER A 672 11.90 1.42 42.95
CA SER A 672 11.54 1.92 44.28
C SER A 672 12.07 3.33 44.55
N PHE A 673 13.26 3.64 44.03
CA PHE A 673 13.88 4.95 44.10
C PHE A 673 13.15 5.94 43.18
N ALA A 674 12.86 5.50 41.95
CA ALA A 674 12.14 6.23 40.91
C ALA A 674 10.71 6.63 41.30
N ARG A 675 9.97 5.75 41.99
CA ARG A 675 8.60 6.02 42.44
C ARG A 675 8.53 6.83 43.72
N GLY A 676 9.66 7.30 44.24
CA GLY A 676 9.75 8.08 45.46
C GLY A 676 8.99 7.40 46.59
N ALA A 677 9.47 6.24 47.04
CA ALA A 677 8.82 5.36 48.01
C ALA A 677 7.73 6.06 48.86
N GLU A 678 6.46 5.95 48.41
CA GLU A 678 5.33 5.87 49.32
C GLU A 678 5.46 4.55 50.07
N GLY A 679 6.47 4.48 50.93
CA GLY A 679 6.60 3.43 51.90
C GLY A 679 5.39 3.54 52.80
N LYS A 680 4.40 2.67 52.61
CA LYS A 680 3.47 2.36 53.70
C LYS A 680 4.34 2.00 54.90
N TYR A 681 4.40 2.90 55.87
CA TYR A 681 5.00 2.63 57.16
C TYR A 681 4.27 1.43 57.73
N THR A 682 4.90 0.26 57.64
CA THR A 682 4.42 -0.96 58.26
C THR A 682 5.04 -1.02 59.63
N VAL A 683 4.23 -1.32 60.64
CA VAL A 683 4.70 -1.49 62.03
C VAL A 683 5.68 -2.66 62.05
N MET A 684 6.97 -2.33 62.04
CA MET A 684 8.05 -3.30 62.04
C MET A 684 8.39 -3.65 63.49
N GLN A 685 8.30 -4.93 63.83
CA GLN A 685 8.70 -5.42 65.15
C GLN A 685 10.22 -5.38 65.26
N LEU A 686 10.75 -4.29 65.83
CA LEU A 686 12.19 -4.03 66.00
C LEU A 686 12.96 -5.23 66.59
N ARG A 687 12.31 -6.02 67.45
CA ARG A 687 12.86 -7.26 68.01
C ARG A 687 13.38 -8.23 66.93
N HIS A 688 12.65 -8.41 65.83
CA HIS A 688 13.03 -9.37 64.78
C HIS A 688 14.26 -8.90 64.01
N VAL A 689 14.30 -7.62 63.63
CA VAL A 689 15.46 -7.01 62.95
C VAL A 689 16.70 -7.01 63.85
N ILE A 690 16.55 -6.65 65.13
CA ILE A 690 17.67 -6.70 66.09
C ILE A 690 18.17 -8.12 66.26
N ASN A 691 17.30 -9.13 66.32
CA ASN A 691 17.73 -10.53 66.41
C ASN A 691 18.46 -11.00 65.16
N GLU A 692 18.03 -10.56 63.98
CA GLU A 692 18.67 -10.89 62.70
C GLU A 692 20.03 -10.20 62.55
N VAL A 693 20.12 -8.91 62.90
CA VAL A 693 21.38 -8.15 62.96
C VAL A 693 22.32 -8.75 64.03
N LYS A 694 21.79 -9.19 65.17
CA LYS A 694 22.57 -9.86 66.21
C LYS A 694 23.08 -11.22 65.72
N ALA A 695 22.29 -11.98 64.98
CA ALA A 695 22.72 -13.23 64.35
C ALA A 695 23.82 -13.00 63.29
N LEU A 696 23.71 -11.94 62.49
CA LEU A 696 24.73 -11.53 61.50
C LEU A 696 26.02 -11.02 62.16
N ALA A 697 25.91 -10.22 63.21
CA ALA A 697 27.05 -9.69 63.96
C ALA A 697 27.79 -10.80 64.73
N LEU A 698 27.05 -11.73 65.35
CA LEU A 698 27.64 -12.89 66.03
C LEU A 698 28.31 -13.87 65.07
N LYS A 699 27.78 -14.03 63.84
CA LYS A 699 28.45 -14.83 62.78
C LYS A 699 29.77 -14.22 62.29
N ARG A 700 30.02 -12.92 62.48
CA ARG A 700 31.22 -12.22 61.98
C ARG A 700 32.29 -11.93 63.04
N SER A 701 32.05 -12.27 64.31
CA SER A 701 33.00 -12.07 65.44
C SER A 701 34.15 -13.10 65.50
N LEU A 702 34.57 -13.66 64.36
CA LEU A 702 35.78 -14.48 64.23
C LEU A 702 36.65 -13.94 63.09
N ASN A 703 37.18 -12.71 63.24
CA ASN A 703 38.51 -12.32 62.74
C ASN A 703 38.79 -10.83 63.01
N PRO A 704 39.86 -10.46 63.75
CA PRO A 704 40.23 -9.07 63.98
C PRO A 704 41.12 -8.58 62.83
N PHE A 705 40.61 -7.73 61.94
CA PHE A 705 41.46 -7.02 60.97
C PHE A 705 41.54 -5.53 61.29
N ARG A 706 42.76 -5.13 61.67
CA ARG A 706 43.24 -3.76 61.84
C ARG A 706 43.04 -2.97 60.54
N PHE A 707 42.47 -1.77 60.62
CA PHE A 707 42.62 -0.75 59.58
C PHE A 707 43.46 0.40 60.11
N ARG A 708 44.50 0.74 59.33
CA ARG A 708 45.42 1.85 59.53
C ARG A 708 44.85 3.03 58.75
N LEU A 709 44.57 4.14 59.43
CA LEU A 709 44.13 5.40 58.82
C LEU A 709 45.28 6.00 58.00
N ILE A 710 44.99 6.40 56.76
CA ILE A 710 45.63 7.51 56.05
C ILE A 710 44.53 8.51 55.77
#